data_AF-A0A9D1UMN6-F1
#
_entry.id   AF-A0A9D1UMN6-F1
#
_cell.length_a   1.000
_cell.length_b   1.000
_cell.length_c   1.000
_cell.angle_alpha   90.00
_cell.angle_beta   90.00
_cell.angle_gamma   90.00
#
_symmetry.space_group_name_H-M   'P 1'
#
loop_
_entity.id
_entity.type
_entity.pdbx_description
1 polymer ?
#
loop_
_entity_poly.entity_id
_entity_poly.type
_entity_poly.pdbx_seq_one_letter_code
_entity_poly.pdbx_strand_id
1 'polypeptide(L)'
;MHLYWKRGLTACMAAALLTGAMPALAWEAPSDNNWQAASREGVAARFFVGSDVHIGRNADASAKLTNALNVFNEIDPQADGVLLVGDITNNGASGEYDTLMDLIHASPLSDKVVLAMGNHEFNTFLGAVDRFESKTGQDNNEVRYYRDDDGNLTATVVKLGASNYGGNYTESYDMLKTALETATGENAEAPIIVLGHHGIRDTAYVTNEWYGNYGEGTDKDMVALMEQYPQVIHISGHSHSTLEDARSIYQDDGYTAIQDSTIGAYFENETGKVDPDSGSAATIPPQAEESSQALRIDVMEDGTIDIYRLDLTDGDYMYADEPWTFDANDESDRPYTTTRADQSDAPSFSDGAAVTVSSVTKGSAVVHFPAAQAASGENVDMIQAYEVTLTPDNGGSAKTVRVFADYYKDESRQRADWEVKVTGLEAGVTYTPSVVALTSYEKASAAITGEAFNTANPPYVTPEADVLDVDFNRDQTGGDTNGHDIKIFGQPTLKFDEELGRNVMVFDGQDDGLRYAMSKSDYTELVDGMTVELYYKPLDTKNNNPMGNTQLSGFCFEQKSGTNTVEFWARVGGSYVKPAAQVTKDAWNHLTATFDGSSVKIYLNGELQDTKSASGSITVPPLYLFLGGDTTSGGDLEYAANCEIALARVYTGAMNAEDVKKAYEAATQPAVDPEEGQVSVSVEGPQRVGQNVRAHYSLNLTGDTQNLKTMGLLVTVKGSEEGLFEGQQFTAGTGFTILEDRAVTNEDGSVTHGLVLGCGLSDETAGENPTALDFYIRTAAGKTGDLTVTIDRVDMNEGVTANIDTASVNTAVVNTFDVNADGAVTIDDVTMAQSFYRAAEGGENWEEAKKADVNADGVVDLRDLVEISNAYLDTILPNA
;
A
#
# COMPACT_ATOMS: atom_id res chain seq x y z
N MET A 1 -15.91 -30.52 18.84
CA MET A 1 -15.12 -31.34 19.80
C MET A 1 -13.69 -31.18 19.32
N HIS A 2 -12.73 -30.56 19.99
CA HIS A 2 -12.61 -29.99 21.33
C HIS A 2 -11.92 -28.60 21.24
N LEU A 3 -12.31 -27.71 22.16
CA LEU A 3 -11.59 -26.47 22.51
C LEU A 3 -10.15 -26.79 22.95
N TYR A 4 -9.14 -26.07 22.43
CA TYR A 4 -7.92 -25.72 23.18
C TYR A 4 -7.17 -24.54 22.56
N TRP A 5 -7.61 -23.29 22.76
CA TRP A 5 -6.71 -22.13 22.72
C TRP A 5 -7.14 -21.14 23.81
N LYS A 6 -6.62 -21.35 25.02
CA LYS A 6 -6.57 -20.36 26.12
C LYS A 6 -5.35 -20.64 26.99
N ARG A 7 -4.28 -19.86 26.77
CA ARG A 7 -3.56 -19.07 27.80
C ARG A 7 -2.28 -18.48 27.19
N GLY A 8 -2.24 -17.14 27.10
CA GLY A 8 -1.06 -16.37 26.68
C GLY A 8 -1.37 -14.94 26.24
N LEU A 9 -2.61 -14.65 25.81
CA LEU A 9 -2.90 -13.46 24.98
C LEU A 9 -3.92 -12.48 25.54
N THR A 10 -3.96 -12.23 26.86
CA THR A 10 -4.96 -11.28 27.43
C THR A 10 -4.41 -10.17 28.32
N ALA A 11 -3.09 -9.97 28.39
CA ALA A 11 -2.51 -8.87 29.19
C ALA A 11 -1.70 -7.83 28.39
N CYS A 12 -1.23 -8.13 27.17
CA CYS A 12 -0.37 -7.23 26.40
C CYS A 12 -1.06 -6.52 25.22
N MET A 13 -2.23 -6.99 24.77
CA MET A 13 -2.90 -6.43 23.58
C MET A 13 -3.44 -5.00 23.76
N ALA A 14 -3.73 -4.56 24.99
CA ALA A 14 -4.23 -3.21 25.23
C ALA A 14 -3.13 -2.13 25.18
N ALA A 15 -1.85 -2.51 25.28
CA ALA A 15 -0.72 -1.58 25.23
C ALA A 15 -0.04 -1.52 23.85
N ALA A 16 -0.08 -2.61 23.08
CA ALA A 16 0.54 -2.69 21.75
C ALA A 16 -0.25 -1.96 20.64
N LEU A 17 -1.56 -1.73 20.83
CA LEU A 17 -2.42 -0.99 19.90
C LEU A 17 -2.10 0.52 19.82
N LEU A 18 -1.18 1.03 20.65
CA LEU A 18 -0.77 2.44 20.67
C LEU A 18 0.65 2.70 20.13
N THR A 19 1.43 1.67 19.78
CA THR A 19 2.82 1.83 19.32
C THR A 19 3.17 1.07 18.04
N GLY A 20 2.23 0.35 17.41
CA GLY A 20 2.44 -0.26 16.09
C GLY A 20 3.54 -1.33 16.02
N ALA A 21 4.06 -1.79 17.15
CA ALA A 21 5.05 -2.86 17.22
C ALA A 21 4.58 -3.90 18.23
N MET A 22 4.05 -5.02 17.73
CA MET A 22 3.95 -6.22 18.55
C MET A 22 5.37 -6.81 18.64
N PRO A 23 5.95 -6.99 19.83
CA PRO A 23 7.19 -7.75 19.94
C PRO A 23 6.94 -9.15 19.41
N ALA A 24 7.87 -9.67 18.59
CA ALA A 24 7.85 -11.07 18.20
C ALA A 24 7.77 -11.93 19.47
N LEU A 25 6.82 -12.87 19.50
CA LEU A 25 6.73 -13.84 20.58
C LEU A 25 8.01 -14.69 20.56
N ALA A 26 8.61 -14.92 21.72
CA ALA A 26 9.75 -15.82 21.83
C ALA A 26 9.34 -17.23 21.39
N TRP A 27 10.25 -17.95 20.74
CA TRP A 27 10.02 -19.33 20.32
C TRP A 27 9.84 -20.23 21.54
N GLU A 28 8.85 -21.11 21.50
CA GLU A 28 8.60 -22.14 22.51
C GLU A 28 8.63 -23.52 21.84
N ALA A 29 9.22 -24.50 22.53
CA ALA A 29 9.23 -25.88 22.05
C ALA A 29 7.80 -26.45 21.98
N PRO A 30 7.50 -27.33 20.99
CA PRO A 30 6.18 -27.93 20.86
C PRO A 30 5.80 -28.72 22.11
N SER A 31 4.61 -28.44 22.66
CA SER A 31 4.12 -29.06 23.90
C SER A 31 3.54 -30.46 23.70
N ASP A 32 3.04 -30.73 22.49
CA ASP A 32 2.58 -32.03 22.03
C ASP A 32 3.54 -32.45 20.91
N ASN A 33 4.22 -33.58 21.06
CA ASN A 33 5.14 -34.11 20.05
C ASN A 33 4.90 -35.60 19.82
N ASN A 34 5.29 -36.08 18.64
CA ASN A 34 5.11 -37.48 18.21
C ASN A 34 6.41 -38.29 18.30
N TRP A 35 7.42 -37.78 19.00
CA TRP A 35 8.70 -38.47 19.15
C TRP A 35 8.52 -39.81 19.87
N GLN A 36 9.09 -40.85 19.27
CA GLN A 36 9.14 -42.18 19.87
C GLN A 36 10.57 -42.69 19.83
N ALA A 37 10.91 -43.50 20.82
CA ALA A 37 12.18 -44.21 20.85
C ALA A 37 12.31 -45.08 19.59
N ALA A 38 13.35 -44.83 18.80
CA ALA A 38 13.58 -45.56 17.56
C ALA A 38 14.16 -46.94 17.86
N SER A 39 13.71 -47.97 17.14
CA SER A 39 14.27 -49.32 17.26
C SER A 39 15.76 -49.32 16.92
N ARG A 40 16.54 -50.17 17.59
CA ARG A 40 17.93 -50.49 17.23
C ARG A 40 18.07 -51.87 16.59
N GLU A 41 16.96 -52.56 16.32
CA GLU A 41 17.00 -53.84 15.63
C GLU A 41 17.50 -53.64 14.19
N GLY A 42 18.62 -54.29 13.85
CA GLY A 42 19.24 -54.19 12.52
C GLY A 42 20.00 -52.89 12.23
N VAL A 43 20.19 -52.02 13.23
CA VAL A 43 20.91 -50.74 13.09
C VAL A 43 22.34 -50.90 13.61
N ALA A 44 23.32 -50.72 12.73
CA ALA A 44 24.75 -50.79 13.03
C ALA A 44 25.30 -49.48 13.64
N ALA A 45 24.78 -48.33 13.22
CA ALA A 45 25.09 -47.03 13.81
C ALA A 45 23.93 -46.03 13.59
N ARG A 46 23.76 -45.07 14.50
CA ARG A 46 22.77 -43.99 14.36
C ARG A 46 23.38 -42.62 14.64
N PHE A 47 23.14 -41.67 13.74
CA PHE A 47 23.59 -40.29 13.87
C PHE A 47 22.40 -39.32 13.82
N PHE A 48 22.47 -38.26 14.62
CA PHE A 48 21.64 -37.07 14.40
C PHE A 48 22.48 -35.99 13.75
N VAL A 49 21.93 -35.27 12.78
CA VAL A 49 22.63 -34.20 12.07
C VAL A 49 21.79 -32.93 12.12
N GLY A 50 22.45 -31.80 12.33
CA GLY A 50 21.82 -30.48 12.31
C GLY A 50 22.84 -29.41 11.94
N SER A 51 22.39 -28.22 11.57
CA SER A 51 23.29 -27.12 11.22
C SER A 51 22.73 -25.77 11.66
N ASP A 52 23.52 -24.71 11.48
CA ASP A 52 23.09 -23.32 11.55
C ASP A 52 22.39 -23.04 12.88
N VAL A 53 23.10 -23.33 13.96
CA VAL A 53 22.61 -23.20 15.33
C VAL A 53 22.62 -21.74 15.79
N HIS A 54 23.54 -20.92 15.28
CA HIS A 54 23.57 -19.47 15.49
C HIS A 54 23.47 -19.03 16.97
N ILE A 55 24.15 -19.72 17.89
CA ILE A 55 24.19 -19.28 19.29
C ILE A 55 24.70 -17.84 19.37
N GLY A 56 23.93 -16.97 20.03
CA GLY A 56 24.20 -15.53 20.12
C GLY A 56 23.36 -14.65 19.18
N ARG A 57 22.61 -15.23 18.23
CA ARG A 57 21.71 -14.49 17.34
C ARG A 57 20.54 -13.87 18.10
N ASN A 58 19.84 -14.67 18.89
CA ASN A 58 18.74 -14.28 19.76
C ASN A 58 18.55 -15.33 20.88
N ALA A 59 17.50 -15.20 21.70
CA ALA A 59 17.20 -16.17 22.76
C ALA A 59 16.68 -17.51 22.21
N ASP A 60 16.07 -17.50 21.02
CA ASP A 60 15.41 -18.66 20.43
C ASP A 60 16.44 -19.71 19.97
N ALA A 61 17.58 -19.29 19.41
CA ALA A 61 18.67 -20.19 19.00
C ALA A 61 19.09 -21.16 20.12
N SER A 62 19.28 -20.66 21.34
CA SER A 62 19.61 -21.47 22.52
C SER A 62 18.48 -22.42 22.92
N ALA A 63 17.22 -21.97 22.82
CA ALA A 63 16.06 -22.78 23.15
C ALA A 63 15.86 -23.92 22.12
N LYS A 64 16.02 -23.61 20.82
CA LYS A 64 15.91 -24.58 19.74
C LYS A 64 17.00 -25.66 19.80
N LEU A 65 18.26 -25.28 20.07
CA LEU A 65 19.33 -26.27 20.29
C LEU A 65 19.02 -27.17 21.49
N THR A 66 18.54 -26.59 22.59
CA THR A 66 18.17 -27.36 23.79
C THR A 66 17.05 -28.37 23.45
N ASN A 67 16.04 -27.94 22.69
CA ASN A 67 14.98 -28.82 22.22
C ASN A 67 15.52 -29.94 21.34
N ALA A 68 16.35 -29.62 20.33
CA ALA A 68 16.96 -30.59 19.43
C ALA A 68 17.72 -31.68 20.21
N LEU A 69 18.59 -31.30 21.14
CA LEU A 69 19.37 -32.24 21.96
C LEU A 69 18.49 -33.12 22.85
N ASN A 70 17.38 -32.58 23.39
CA ASN A 70 16.42 -33.36 24.16
C ASN A 70 15.68 -34.38 23.28
N VAL A 71 15.22 -33.96 22.10
CA VAL A 71 14.53 -34.81 21.12
C VAL A 71 15.45 -35.93 20.64
N PHE A 72 16.70 -35.63 20.29
CA PHE A 72 17.69 -36.63 19.89
C PHE A 72 17.89 -37.69 20.98
N ASN A 73 18.00 -37.25 22.24
CA ASN A 73 18.14 -38.14 23.39
C ASN A 73 16.85 -38.95 23.69
N GLU A 74 15.67 -38.38 23.40
CA GLU A 74 14.39 -39.08 23.52
C GLU A 74 14.23 -40.17 22.47
N ILE A 75 14.62 -39.89 21.23
CA ILE A 75 14.58 -40.84 20.11
C ILE A 75 15.62 -41.96 20.31
N ASP A 76 16.87 -41.61 20.62
CA ASP A 76 17.92 -42.59 20.89
C ASP A 76 19.00 -42.05 21.85
N PRO A 77 18.94 -42.38 23.15
CA PRO A 77 19.96 -41.98 24.13
C PRO A 77 21.31 -42.70 23.92
N GLN A 78 21.38 -43.70 23.04
CA GLN A 78 22.59 -44.46 22.72
C GLN A 78 23.20 -44.04 21.37
N ALA A 79 22.68 -43.01 20.70
CA ALA A 79 23.16 -42.54 19.40
C ALA A 79 24.69 -42.44 19.34
N ASP A 80 25.24 -42.81 18.19
CA ASP A 80 26.67 -42.91 17.97
C ASP A 80 27.31 -41.52 17.83
N GLY A 81 26.59 -40.57 17.22
CA GLY A 81 27.02 -39.17 17.13
C GLY A 81 25.88 -38.18 16.94
N VAL A 82 26.14 -36.94 17.36
CA VAL A 82 25.33 -35.75 17.04
C VAL A 82 26.23 -34.80 16.26
N LEU A 83 25.97 -34.62 14.97
CA LEU A 83 26.85 -33.91 14.04
C LEU A 83 26.27 -32.51 13.79
N LEU A 84 26.94 -31.45 14.25
CA LEU A 84 26.53 -30.06 14.02
C LEU A 84 27.40 -29.40 12.95
N VAL A 85 26.81 -29.12 11.78
CA VAL A 85 27.50 -28.90 10.50
C VAL A 85 27.77 -27.41 10.22
N GLY A 86 28.37 -26.70 11.17
CA GLY A 86 28.79 -25.31 10.99
C GLY A 86 27.75 -24.26 11.41
N ASP A 87 28.19 -23.00 11.43
CA ASP A 87 27.46 -21.85 11.96
C ASP A 87 26.83 -22.11 13.33
N ILE A 88 27.62 -22.77 14.18
CA ILE A 88 27.26 -23.15 15.54
C ILE A 88 27.21 -21.95 16.49
N THR A 89 27.88 -20.86 16.10
CA THR A 89 27.84 -19.55 16.74
C THR A 89 27.47 -18.47 15.74
N ASN A 90 26.80 -17.41 16.17
CA ASN A 90 26.38 -16.36 15.24
C ASN A 90 27.53 -15.42 14.80
N ASN A 91 28.57 -15.23 15.63
CA ASN A 91 29.67 -14.31 15.32
C ASN A 91 31.07 -14.91 15.59
N GLY A 92 31.16 -16.18 15.96
CA GLY A 92 32.41 -16.76 16.45
C GLY A 92 32.90 -16.13 17.75
N ALA A 93 32.04 -15.46 18.52
CA ALA A 93 32.46 -14.73 19.71
C ALA A 93 32.71 -15.70 20.87
N SER A 94 33.70 -15.39 21.72
CA SER A 94 34.06 -16.26 22.86
C SER A 94 32.86 -16.62 23.76
N GLY A 95 31.98 -15.66 24.05
CA GLY A 95 30.82 -15.90 24.93
C GLY A 95 29.70 -16.71 24.26
N GLU A 96 29.64 -16.71 22.93
CA GLU A 96 28.71 -17.57 22.17
C GLU A 96 29.15 -19.02 22.29
N TYR A 97 30.45 -19.29 22.15
CA TYR A 97 31.02 -20.62 22.42
C TYR A 97 30.81 -21.07 23.88
N ASP A 98 30.99 -20.18 24.85
CA ASP A 98 30.76 -20.52 26.26
C ASP A 98 29.29 -20.95 26.46
N THR A 99 28.35 -20.23 25.86
CA THR A 99 26.91 -20.57 25.91
C THR A 99 26.62 -21.89 25.18
N LEU A 100 27.14 -22.06 23.97
CA LEU A 100 26.98 -23.28 23.16
C LEU A 100 27.45 -24.52 23.94
N MET A 101 28.65 -24.46 24.50
CA MET A 101 29.24 -25.58 25.23
C MET A 101 28.52 -25.85 26.55
N ASP A 102 28.01 -24.83 27.26
CA ASP A 102 27.18 -25.02 28.44
C ASP A 102 25.88 -25.78 28.12
N LEU A 103 25.23 -25.47 27.00
CA LEU A 103 24.04 -26.19 26.52
C LEU A 103 24.37 -27.63 26.13
N ILE A 104 25.47 -27.85 25.40
CA ILE A 104 25.92 -29.19 25.02
C ILE A 104 26.23 -30.03 26.26
N HIS A 105 27.01 -29.51 27.21
CA HIS A 105 27.37 -30.23 28.44
C HIS A 105 26.17 -30.56 29.33
N ALA A 106 25.06 -29.83 29.21
CA ALA A 106 23.83 -30.15 29.91
C ALA A 106 23.08 -31.35 29.29
N SER A 107 23.37 -31.71 28.04
CA SER A 107 22.76 -32.85 27.36
C SER A 107 23.41 -34.19 27.77
N PRO A 108 22.63 -35.26 27.94
CA PRO A 108 23.17 -36.62 28.10
C PRO A 108 23.99 -37.09 26.89
N LEU A 109 23.81 -36.48 25.72
CA LEU A 109 24.54 -36.77 24.49
C LEU A 109 25.81 -35.93 24.33
N SER A 110 26.23 -35.15 25.34
CA SER A 110 27.39 -34.24 25.27
C SER A 110 28.66 -34.86 24.67
N ASP A 111 29.05 -36.05 25.13
CA ASP A 111 30.24 -36.78 24.65
C ASP A 111 30.10 -37.29 23.19
N LYS A 112 28.90 -37.22 22.62
CA LYS A 112 28.58 -37.64 21.24
C LYS A 112 28.59 -36.49 20.24
N VAL A 113 28.66 -35.24 20.71
CA VAL A 113 28.56 -34.06 19.83
C VAL A 113 29.87 -33.84 19.04
N VAL A 114 29.74 -33.77 17.72
CA VAL A 114 30.79 -33.40 16.77
C VAL A 114 30.43 -32.03 16.21
N LEU A 115 31.34 -31.07 16.33
CA LEU A 115 31.14 -29.70 15.86
C LEU A 115 32.00 -29.44 14.64
N ALA A 116 31.42 -28.92 13.56
CA ALA A 116 32.15 -28.36 12.42
C ALA A 116 32.08 -26.81 12.44
N MET A 117 33.05 -26.16 11.79
CA MET A 117 33.04 -24.70 11.59
C MET A 117 32.36 -24.34 10.26
N GLY A 118 31.51 -23.31 10.30
CA GLY A 118 30.97 -22.59 9.17
C GLY A 118 31.62 -21.21 8.99
N ASN A 119 30.97 -20.35 8.22
CA ASN A 119 31.46 -19.00 7.93
C ASN A 119 31.23 -18.03 9.09
N HIS A 120 30.17 -18.16 9.87
CA HIS A 120 29.87 -17.25 10.98
C HIS A 120 30.94 -17.30 12.08
N GLU A 121 31.64 -18.41 12.25
CA GLU A 121 32.78 -18.51 13.15
C GLU A 121 33.94 -17.54 12.77
N PHE A 122 34.02 -17.10 11.52
CA PHE A 122 35.01 -16.15 11.02
C PHE A 122 34.60 -14.68 11.13
N ASN A 123 33.35 -14.37 11.52
CA ASN A 123 32.89 -12.98 11.72
C ASN A 123 33.76 -12.24 12.74
N THR A 124 34.30 -12.95 13.73
CA THR A 124 35.42 -12.43 14.53
C THR A 124 36.76 -12.81 13.91
N PHE A 125 37.26 -12.00 12.98
CA PHE A 125 38.40 -12.27 12.09
C PHE A 125 39.71 -12.78 12.72
N LEU A 126 40.01 -12.51 14.01
CA LEU A 126 41.27 -12.90 14.63
C LEU A 126 41.18 -14.24 15.37
N GLY A 127 41.95 -15.24 14.89
CA GLY A 127 42.15 -16.53 15.57
C GLY A 127 40.89 -17.39 15.65
N ALA A 128 40.06 -17.40 14.59
CA ALA A 128 38.79 -18.14 14.56
C ALA A 128 38.99 -19.65 14.83
N VAL A 129 39.93 -20.28 14.12
CA VAL A 129 40.28 -21.70 14.29
C VAL A 129 40.81 -21.99 15.69
N ASP A 130 41.85 -21.27 16.14
CA ASP A 130 42.40 -21.44 17.50
C ASP A 130 41.33 -21.28 18.59
N ARG A 131 40.37 -20.37 18.38
CA ARG A 131 39.27 -20.14 19.33
C ARG A 131 38.28 -21.28 19.31
N PHE A 132 37.86 -21.74 18.13
CA PHE A 132 37.02 -22.92 18.00
C PHE A 132 37.65 -24.11 18.74
N GLU A 133 38.92 -24.41 18.46
CA GLU A 133 39.62 -25.56 19.04
C GLU A 133 39.79 -25.42 20.56
N SER A 134 40.18 -24.24 21.03
CA SER A 134 40.35 -24.00 22.48
C SER A 134 39.05 -23.96 23.27
N LYS A 135 37.94 -23.55 22.66
CA LYS A 135 36.63 -23.45 23.32
C LYS A 135 35.86 -24.77 23.31
N THR A 136 35.94 -25.51 22.21
CA THR A 136 35.20 -26.78 22.04
C THR A 136 36.01 -27.99 22.45
N GLY A 137 37.35 -27.89 22.46
CA GLY A 137 38.25 -29.02 22.65
C GLY A 137 38.29 -29.98 21.45
N GLN A 138 37.73 -29.60 20.31
CA GLN A 138 37.74 -30.39 19.07
C GLN A 138 38.60 -29.71 18.01
N ASP A 139 39.38 -30.48 17.25
CA ASP A 139 40.17 -29.97 16.13
C ASP A 139 39.24 -29.45 15.03
N ASN A 140 39.62 -28.42 14.26
CA ASN A 140 38.74 -27.91 13.19
C ASN A 140 38.50 -28.94 12.06
N ASN A 141 39.53 -29.72 11.73
CA ASN A 141 39.45 -30.80 10.74
C ASN A 141 39.80 -32.12 11.43
N GLU A 142 38.96 -33.14 11.29
CA GLU A 142 39.10 -34.39 12.06
C GLU A 142 38.49 -35.58 11.29
N VAL A 143 39.00 -36.79 11.52
CA VAL A 143 38.41 -38.04 11.02
C VAL A 143 38.09 -38.93 12.21
N ARG A 144 36.83 -39.36 12.35
CA ARG A 144 36.37 -40.28 13.40
C ARG A 144 35.89 -41.59 12.80
N TYR A 145 36.41 -42.69 13.31
CA TYR A 145 36.03 -44.06 12.92
C TYR A 145 35.12 -44.65 14.00
N TYR A 146 33.87 -44.95 13.64
CA TYR A 146 32.87 -45.55 14.52
C TYR A 146 32.85 -47.06 14.33
N ARG A 147 32.74 -47.78 15.44
CA ARG A 147 32.90 -49.24 15.46
C ARG A 147 31.84 -49.88 16.34
N ASP A 148 31.43 -51.08 15.94
CA ASP A 148 30.59 -51.93 16.78
C ASP A 148 31.39 -52.54 17.96
N ASP A 149 30.70 -53.30 18.81
CA ASP A 149 31.29 -53.98 19.97
C ASP A 149 32.34 -55.04 19.59
N ASP A 150 32.28 -55.57 18.36
CA ASP A 150 33.24 -56.53 17.81
C ASP A 150 34.46 -55.84 17.16
N GLY A 151 34.43 -54.52 17.07
CA GLY A 151 35.49 -53.66 16.53
C GLY A 151 35.43 -53.44 15.03
N ASN A 152 34.38 -53.89 14.34
CA ASN A 152 34.20 -53.66 12.90
C ASN A 152 33.82 -52.19 12.64
N LEU A 153 34.31 -51.64 11.53
CA LEU A 153 33.98 -50.27 11.12
C LEU A 153 32.51 -50.21 10.67
N THR A 154 31.69 -49.41 11.36
CA THR A 154 30.27 -49.22 11.04
C THR A 154 30.00 -47.91 10.31
N ALA A 155 30.78 -46.87 10.57
CA ALA A 155 30.73 -45.60 9.83
C ALA A 155 32.03 -44.80 10.03
N THR A 156 32.31 -43.87 9.12
CA THR A 156 33.38 -42.88 9.27
C THR A 156 32.80 -41.48 9.14
N VAL A 157 33.16 -40.56 10.05
CA VAL A 157 32.80 -39.13 9.93
C VAL A 157 34.07 -38.34 9.62
N VAL A 158 34.07 -37.62 8.51
CA VAL A 158 35.13 -36.69 8.10
C VAL A 158 34.63 -35.27 8.28
N LYS A 159 35.19 -34.55 9.23
CA LYS A 159 34.88 -33.14 9.49
C LYS A 159 35.78 -32.25 8.65
N LEU A 160 35.19 -31.49 7.73
CA LEU A 160 35.85 -30.45 6.95
C LEU A 160 35.42 -29.08 7.47
N GLY A 161 36.26 -28.47 8.28
CA GLY A 161 36.04 -27.10 8.74
C GLY A 161 36.38 -26.09 7.64
N ALA A 162 35.55 -25.07 7.45
CA ALA A 162 35.86 -24.00 6.51
C ALA A 162 37.19 -23.32 6.88
N SER A 163 38.06 -23.08 5.91
CA SER A 163 39.34 -22.37 6.14
C SER A 163 39.18 -20.84 6.21
N ASN A 164 38.04 -20.33 5.76
CA ASN A 164 37.72 -18.91 5.74
C ASN A 164 36.19 -18.68 5.68
N TYR A 165 35.81 -17.40 5.77
CA TYR A 165 34.41 -16.95 5.65
C TYR A 165 33.72 -17.35 4.32
N GLY A 166 34.47 -17.56 3.24
CA GLY A 166 33.91 -17.90 1.93
C GLY A 166 33.79 -19.40 1.66
N GLY A 167 33.95 -20.27 2.67
CA GLY A 167 33.73 -21.70 2.53
C GLY A 167 34.77 -22.43 1.67
N ASN A 168 36.07 -22.22 1.89
CA ASN A 168 37.11 -22.97 1.17
C ASN A 168 37.57 -24.22 1.97
N TYR A 169 37.55 -25.39 1.33
CA TYR A 169 37.89 -26.69 1.93
C TYR A 169 39.16 -27.35 1.36
N THR A 170 39.75 -26.77 0.30
CA THR A 170 40.86 -27.37 -0.47
C THR A 170 42.11 -27.71 0.34
N GLU A 171 42.32 -27.10 1.50
CA GLU A 171 43.44 -27.44 2.40
C GLU A 171 43.29 -28.84 3.02
N SER A 172 42.06 -29.33 3.15
CA SER A 172 41.74 -30.63 3.74
C SER A 172 41.74 -31.79 2.73
N TYR A 173 42.10 -31.55 1.46
CA TYR A 173 42.11 -32.57 0.40
C TYR A 173 42.88 -33.83 0.78
N ASP A 174 44.13 -33.70 1.25
CA ASP A 174 44.98 -34.86 1.56
C ASP A 174 44.44 -35.66 2.76
N MET A 175 43.81 -34.97 3.72
CA MET A 175 43.14 -35.61 4.85
C MET A 175 41.91 -36.40 4.39
N LEU A 176 41.04 -35.78 3.58
CA LEU A 176 39.87 -36.43 3.02
C LEU A 176 40.28 -37.66 2.20
N LYS A 177 41.26 -37.51 1.30
CA LYS A 177 41.78 -38.62 0.50
C LYS A 177 42.25 -39.79 1.37
N THR A 178 43.05 -39.50 2.40
CA THR A 178 43.54 -40.54 3.32
C THR A 178 42.39 -41.21 4.06
N ALA A 179 41.38 -40.46 4.49
CA ALA A 179 40.20 -40.99 5.17
C ALA A 179 39.39 -41.92 4.24
N LEU A 180 39.13 -41.48 3.01
CA LEU A 180 38.42 -42.26 2.00
C LEU A 180 39.14 -43.57 1.68
N GLU A 181 40.45 -43.52 1.42
CA GLU A 181 41.27 -44.72 1.15
C GLU A 181 41.28 -45.68 2.35
N THR A 182 41.38 -45.15 3.57
CA THR A 182 41.45 -45.95 4.81
C THR A 182 40.12 -46.61 5.13
N ALA A 183 39.03 -45.85 5.17
CA ALA A 183 37.70 -46.34 5.52
C ALA A 183 37.21 -47.38 4.50
N THR A 184 37.32 -47.08 3.20
CA THR A 184 36.93 -48.00 2.12
C THR A 184 37.76 -49.28 2.13
N GLY A 185 39.07 -49.17 2.40
CA GLY A 185 39.95 -50.33 2.50
C GLY A 185 39.66 -51.24 3.70
N GLU A 186 39.03 -50.70 4.74
CA GLU A 186 38.64 -51.44 5.94
C GLU A 186 37.24 -52.04 5.85
N ASN A 187 36.25 -51.24 5.47
CA ASN A 187 34.89 -51.68 5.18
C ASN A 187 34.30 -50.81 4.06
N ALA A 188 34.26 -51.36 2.85
CA ALA A 188 33.65 -50.69 1.70
C ALA A 188 32.15 -50.47 1.90
N GLU A 189 31.48 -51.27 2.75
CA GLU A 189 30.03 -51.15 2.95
C GLU A 189 29.65 -50.06 3.98
N ALA A 190 30.59 -49.62 4.81
CA ALA A 190 30.33 -48.63 5.85
C ALA A 190 30.29 -47.21 5.25
N PRO A 191 29.28 -46.39 5.53
CA PRO A 191 29.19 -45.04 4.98
C PRO A 191 30.32 -44.13 5.48
N ILE A 192 30.74 -43.21 4.62
CA ILE A 192 31.68 -42.14 4.94
C ILE A 192 30.93 -40.81 4.89
N ILE A 193 30.54 -40.33 6.06
CA ILE A 193 29.80 -39.07 6.22
C ILE A 193 30.82 -37.92 6.21
N VAL A 194 30.76 -37.07 5.19
CA VAL A 194 31.65 -35.91 5.03
C VAL A 194 30.88 -34.65 5.39
N LEU A 195 31.29 -33.98 6.46
CA LEU A 195 30.68 -32.75 6.93
C LEU A 195 31.41 -31.56 6.30
N GLY A 196 30.71 -30.75 5.51
CA GLY A 196 31.22 -29.50 4.96
C GLY A 196 30.14 -28.44 4.98
N HIS A 197 30.32 -27.39 5.79
CA HIS A 197 29.26 -26.42 6.06
C HIS A 197 28.60 -25.82 4.80
N HIS A 198 29.37 -25.41 3.78
CA HIS A 198 28.80 -24.95 2.52
C HIS A 198 28.61 -26.14 1.57
N GLY A 199 27.46 -26.22 0.90
CA GLY A 199 27.17 -27.27 -0.08
C GLY A 199 28.14 -27.31 -1.27
N ILE A 200 28.22 -28.48 -1.91
CA ILE A 200 28.88 -28.62 -3.21
C ILE A 200 27.96 -28.04 -4.26
N ARG A 201 28.52 -27.28 -5.20
CA ARG A 201 27.73 -26.54 -6.17
C ARG A 201 26.85 -27.47 -7.02
N ASP A 202 25.58 -27.11 -7.19
CA ASP A 202 24.60 -27.81 -8.02
C ASP A 202 24.28 -29.26 -7.57
N THR A 203 24.47 -29.59 -6.29
CA THR A 203 24.28 -30.96 -5.74
C THR A 203 23.18 -31.07 -4.68
N ALA A 204 22.44 -30.02 -4.37
CA ALA A 204 21.25 -30.09 -3.51
C ALA A 204 20.46 -28.77 -3.66
N TYR A 205 19.27 -28.71 -3.07
CA TYR A 205 18.45 -27.51 -3.07
C TYR A 205 19.29 -26.29 -2.66
N VAL A 206 19.20 -25.22 -3.46
CA VAL A 206 19.85 -23.92 -3.22
C VAL A 206 21.38 -23.88 -3.36
N THR A 207 22.06 -25.02 -3.43
CA THR A 207 23.52 -25.08 -3.65
C THR A 207 23.99 -24.57 -5.02
N ASN A 208 23.06 -24.22 -5.92
CA ASN A 208 23.36 -23.47 -7.15
C ASN A 208 23.66 -21.98 -6.87
N GLU A 209 23.16 -21.45 -5.76
CA GLU A 209 23.32 -20.04 -5.33
C GLU A 209 24.32 -19.91 -4.18
N TRP A 210 24.27 -20.82 -3.20
CA TRP A 210 25.11 -20.80 -2.00
C TRP A 210 25.95 -22.08 -1.88
N TYR A 211 27.24 -21.98 -2.18
CA TYR A 211 28.14 -23.12 -2.25
C TYR A 211 29.56 -22.79 -1.81
N GLY A 212 30.30 -23.84 -1.44
CA GLY A 212 31.70 -23.77 -1.05
C GLY A 212 32.66 -23.98 -2.21
N ASN A 213 33.95 -23.78 -1.95
CA ASN A 213 35.03 -24.13 -2.87
C ASN A 213 35.67 -25.47 -2.46
N TYR A 214 35.45 -26.49 -3.29
CA TYR A 214 35.96 -27.85 -3.11
C TYR A 214 37.12 -28.19 -4.06
N GLY A 215 37.64 -27.19 -4.79
CA GLY A 215 38.83 -27.34 -5.64
C GLY A 215 38.54 -27.91 -7.02
N GLU A 216 37.30 -27.81 -7.49
CA GLU A 216 36.81 -28.34 -8.76
C GLU A 216 37.72 -27.91 -9.93
N GLY A 217 38.15 -28.88 -10.74
CA GLY A 217 39.04 -28.68 -11.88
C GLY A 217 40.52 -28.46 -11.55
N THR A 218 40.93 -28.62 -10.29
CA THR A 218 42.33 -28.52 -9.85
C THR A 218 42.94 -29.89 -9.52
N ASP A 219 44.21 -29.92 -9.09
CA ASP A 219 44.84 -31.13 -8.55
C ASP A 219 44.31 -31.53 -7.16
N LYS A 220 43.52 -30.65 -6.54
CA LYS A 220 42.84 -30.86 -5.25
C LYS A 220 41.32 -30.87 -5.39
N ASP A 221 40.84 -31.43 -6.49
CA ASP A 221 39.41 -31.57 -6.77
C ASP A 221 38.78 -32.61 -5.83
N MET A 222 38.11 -32.13 -4.77
CA MET A 222 37.46 -32.99 -3.78
C MET A 222 36.17 -33.61 -4.35
N VAL A 223 35.50 -32.97 -5.30
CA VAL A 223 34.30 -33.50 -5.96
C VAL A 223 34.68 -34.74 -6.77
N ALA A 224 35.63 -34.60 -7.69
CA ALA A 224 36.15 -35.73 -8.47
C ALA A 224 36.82 -36.82 -7.61
N LEU A 225 37.29 -36.47 -6.41
CA LEU A 225 37.77 -37.43 -5.43
C LEU A 225 36.60 -38.23 -4.83
N MET A 226 35.52 -37.57 -4.39
CA MET A 226 34.34 -38.22 -3.78
C MET A 226 33.57 -39.09 -4.76
N GLU A 227 33.50 -38.73 -6.05
CA GLU A 227 32.92 -39.57 -7.12
C GLU A 227 33.52 -40.99 -7.21
N GLN A 228 34.74 -41.19 -6.69
CA GLN A 228 35.40 -42.50 -6.68
C GLN A 228 34.95 -43.40 -5.51
N TYR A 229 34.14 -42.89 -4.58
CA TYR A 229 33.75 -43.56 -3.35
C TYR A 229 32.22 -43.48 -3.17
N PRO A 230 31.46 -44.49 -3.63
CA PRO A 230 29.99 -44.42 -3.65
C PRO A 230 29.36 -44.33 -2.25
N GLN A 231 30.04 -44.89 -1.24
CA GLN A 231 29.66 -44.85 0.17
C GLN A 231 29.73 -43.46 0.83
N VAL A 232 30.15 -42.42 0.10
CA VAL A 232 30.21 -41.05 0.61
C VAL A 232 28.82 -40.45 0.73
N ILE A 233 28.57 -39.85 1.89
CA ILE A 233 27.42 -39.00 2.17
C ILE A 233 27.95 -37.63 2.58
N HIS A 234 27.98 -36.69 1.65
CA HIS A 234 28.31 -35.30 1.93
C HIS A 234 27.08 -34.60 2.52
N ILE A 235 27.28 -33.89 3.64
CA ILE A 235 26.22 -33.12 4.30
C ILE A 235 26.70 -31.69 4.53
N SER A 236 25.88 -30.72 4.10
CA SER A 236 26.09 -29.29 4.27
C SER A 236 24.96 -28.60 5.03
N GLY A 237 25.25 -27.40 5.54
CA GLY A 237 24.30 -26.43 6.08
C GLY A 237 24.37 -25.12 5.30
N HIS A 238 24.50 -23.98 5.96
CA HIS A 238 24.76 -22.64 5.36
C HIS A 238 23.55 -21.99 4.68
N SER A 239 22.80 -22.74 3.86
CA SER A 239 21.68 -22.18 3.09
C SER A 239 20.45 -21.84 3.95
N HIS A 240 20.33 -22.47 5.11
CA HIS A 240 19.12 -22.49 5.94
C HIS A 240 17.85 -22.96 5.21
N SER A 241 18.00 -23.62 4.06
CA SER A 241 16.87 -24.07 3.27
C SER A 241 16.19 -25.27 3.93
N THR A 242 14.88 -25.36 3.73
CA THR A 242 14.02 -26.38 4.33
C THR A 242 14.34 -27.79 3.80
N LEU A 243 14.11 -28.82 4.64
CA LEU A 243 14.31 -30.24 4.30
C LEU A 243 13.13 -30.86 3.51
N GLU A 244 12.02 -30.14 3.40
CA GLU A 244 10.82 -30.57 2.70
C GLU A 244 10.99 -30.52 1.18
N ASP A 245 11.88 -29.70 0.64
CA ASP A 245 12.12 -29.71 -0.81
C ASP A 245 12.79 -31.02 -1.22
N ALA A 246 12.16 -31.75 -2.15
CA ALA A 246 12.67 -33.05 -2.60
C ALA A 246 14.09 -32.98 -3.19
N ARG A 247 14.54 -31.80 -3.63
CA ARG A 247 15.89 -31.55 -4.17
C ARG A 247 16.96 -31.39 -3.09
N SER A 248 16.62 -31.40 -1.80
CA SER A 248 17.59 -31.31 -0.70
C SER A 248 18.50 -32.55 -0.56
N ILE A 249 18.30 -33.57 -1.40
CA ILE A 249 19.18 -34.73 -1.58
C ILE A 249 19.46 -34.98 -3.07
N TYR A 250 20.67 -35.44 -3.40
CA TYR A 250 21.15 -35.65 -4.77
C TYR A 250 22.13 -36.82 -4.88
N GLN A 251 22.12 -37.51 -6.01
CA GLN A 251 22.99 -38.66 -6.29
C GLN A 251 23.55 -38.75 -7.72
N ASP A 252 23.40 -37.73 -8.59
CA ASP A 252 23.82 -37.88 -10.00
C ASP A 252 25.35 -38.03 -10.17
N ASP A 253 26.15 -37.49 -9.25
CA ASP A 253 27.61 -37.59 -9.27
C ASP A 253 28.13 -38.92 -8.68
N GLY A 254 27.22 -39.81 -8.29
CA GLY A 254 27.56 -41.14 -7.80
C GLY A 254 28.03 -41.23 -6.36
N TYR A 255 27.81 -40.18 -5.59
CA TYR A 255 27.79 -40.19 -4.12
C TYR A 255 26.54 -39.43 -3.66
N THR A 256 26.20 -39.51 -2.38
CA THR A 256 25.03 -38.78 -1.85
C THR A 256 25.46 -37.41 -1.36
N ALA A 257 24.77 -36.35 -1.79
CA ALA A 257 24.92 -35.00 -1.27
C ALA A 257 23.60 -34.53 -0.67
N ILE A 258 23.66 -33.96 0.53
CA ILE A 258 22.49 -33.51 1.29
C ILE A 258 22.73 -32.09 1.76
N GLN A 259 21.74 -31.23 1.52
CA GLN A 259 21.63 -29.94 2.17
C GLN A 259 20.72 -30.09 3.39
N ASP A 260 21.32 -29.99 4.58
CA ASP A 260 20.59 -29.85 5.84
C ASP A 260 19.97 -28.45 5.98
N SER A 261 19.05 -28.33 6.93
CA SER A 261 18.35 -27.09 7.26
C SER A 261 19.00 -26.39 8.45
N THR A 262 18.23 -25.59 9.19
CA THR A 262 18.69 -24.85 10.36
C THR A 262 18.02 -25.33 11.64
N ILE A 263 18.80 -25.46 12.71
CA ILE A 263 18.27 -25.63 14.07
C ILE A 263 17.94 -24.29 14.71
N GLY A 264 18.80 -23.28 14.58
CA GLY A 264 18.74 -22.08 15.44
C GLY A 264 18.49 -20.75 14.73
N ALA A 265 18.54 -20.74 13.40
CA ALA A 265 18.32 -19.56 12.58
C ALA A 265 16.87 -19.51 12.05
N TYR A 266 16.73 -18.92 10.86
CA TYR A 266 15.49 -18.69 10.11
C TYR A 266 15.59 -19.44 8.76
N PHE A 267 14.49 -19.91 8.18
CA PHE A 267 14.50 -20.47 6.83
C PHE A 267 14.92 -19.43 5.77
N GLU A 268 15.78 -19.83 4.84
CA GLU A 268 16.12 -19.07 3.65
C GLU A 268 16.19 -20.01 2.43
N ASN A 269 15.46 -19.68 1.36
CA ASN A 269 15.26 -20.49 0.15
C ASN A 269 15.78 -19.74 -1.09
N GLU A 270 15.60 -20.26 -2.31
CA GLU A 270 16.18 -19.67 -3.52
C GLU A 270 15.65 -18.28 -3.91
N THR A 271 16.45 -17.55 -4.69
CA THR A 271 16.02 -16.27 -5.26
C THR A 271 14.90 -16.41 -6.31
N GLY A 272 14.32 -15.28 -6.72
CA GLY A 272 13.28 -15.25 -7.77
C GLY A 272 11.84 -15.40 -7.25
N LYS A 273 11.66 -15.42 -5.93
CA LYS A 273 10.36 -15.29 -5.27
C LYS A 273 10.13 -13.86 -4.76
N VAL A 274 8.88 -13.57 -4.40
CA VAL A 274 8.48 -12.33 -3.73
C VAL A 274 7.84 -12.64 -2.38
N ASP A 275 7.99 -11.71 -1.45
CA ASP A 275 7.19 -11.67 -0.24
C ASP A 275 5.72 -11.35 -0.62
N PRO A 276 4.75 -12.17 -0.20
CA PRO A 276 3.37 -12.05 -0.67
C PRO A 276 2.69 -10.74 -0.24
N ASP A 277 3.10 -10.14 0.89
CA ASP A 277 2.45 -8.94 1.43
C ASP A 277 2.99 -7.66 0.79
N SER A 278 4.30 -7.59 0.61
CA SER A 278 4.99 -6.41 0.07
C SER A 278 5.13 -6.44 -1.45
N GLY A 279 5.17 -7.62 -2.06
CA GLY A 279 5.48 -7.84 -3.48
C GLY A 279 6.94 -7.55 -3.83
N SER A 280 7.83 -7.49 -2.84
CA SER A 280 9.28 -7.28 -3.01
C SER A 280 10.01 -8.62 -3.15
N ALA A 281 11.14 -8.64 -3.84
CA ALA A 281 11.96 -9.85 -3.95
C ALA A 281 12.35 -10.37 -2.55
N ALA A 282 12.22 -11.68 -2.35
CA ALA A 282 12.50 -12.33 -1.06
C ALA A 282 13.02 -13.76 -1.27
N THR A 283 14.04 -14.13 -0.50
CA THR A 283 14.54 -15.50 -0.30
C THR A 283 13.98 -16.11 0.99
N ILE A 284 13.61 -15.26 1.94
CA ILE A 284 13.10 -15.64 3.26
C ILE A 284 11.57 -15.72 3.19
N PRO A 285 10.95 -16.88 3.44
CA PRO A 285 9.50 -17.00 3.42
C PRO A 285 8.85 -16.42 4.70
N PRO A 286 7.54 -16.10 4.68
CA PRO A 286 6.86 -15.57 5.86
C PRO A 286 6.95 -16.52 7.07
N GLN A 287 7.15 -15.96 8.25
CA GLN A 287 7.32 -16.69 9.52
C GLN A 287 8.56 -17.60 9.58
N ALA A 288 9.56 -17.40 8.71
CA ALA A 288 10.80 -18.19 8.68
C ALA A 288 11.52 -18.33 10.02
N GLU A 289 11.36 -17.40 10.97
CA GLU A 289 11.97 -17.47 12.31
C GLU A 289 11.51 -18.65 13.15
N GLU A 290 10.42 -19.33 12.80
CA GLU A 290 9.98 -20.53 13.54
C GLU A 290 10.81 -21.77 13.20
N SER A 291 11.66 -21.71 12.17
CA SER A 291 12.43 -22.84 11.63
C SER A 291 13.28 -23.58 12.66
N SER A 292 13.16 -24.90 12.69
CA SER A 292 14.02 -25.78 13.48
C SER A 292 13.89 -27.19 12.91
N GLN A 293 14.93 -27.67 12.23
CA GLN A 293 14.90 -28.96 11.56
C GLN A 293 16.24 -29.69 11.72
N ALA A 294 16.21 -31.01 11.54
CA ALA A 294 17.38 -31.87 11.66
C ALA A 294 17.18 -33.18 10.89
N LEU A 295 18.22 -34.01 10.83
CA LEU A 295 18.20 -35.35 10.25
C LEU A 295 18.52 -36.41 11.30
N ARG A 296 17.96 -37.61 11.12
CA ARG A 296 18.41 -38.86 11.76
C ARG A 296 18.83 -39.83 10.69
N ILE A 297 20.06 -40.31 10.76
CA ILE A 297 20.65 -41.27 9.83
C ILE A 297 20.82 -42.60 10.56
N ASP A 298 20.14 -43.62 10.07
CA ASP A 298 20.27 -45.00 10.53
C ASP A 298 21.08 -45.78 9.50
N VAL A 299 22.25 -46.27 9.93
CA VAL A 299 23.10 -47.17 9.15
C VAL A 299 22.72 -48.59 9.50
N MET A 300 22.18 -49.33 8.54
CA MET A 300 21.70 -50.69 8.74
C MET A 300 22.85 -51.70 8.64
N GLU A 301 22.69 -52.86 9.29
CA GLU A 301 23.69 -53.95 9.28
C GLU A 301 23.96 -54.52 7.87
N ASP A 302 23.03 -54.33 6.93
CA ASP A 302 23.13 -54.81 5.55
C ASP A 302 23.68 -53.78 4.55
N GLY A 303 24.06 -52.58 5.01
CA GLY A 303 24.59 -51.50 4.16
C GLY A 303 23.56 -50.46 3.74
N THR A 304 22.27 -50.72 3.98
CA THR A 304 21.19 -49.75 3.73
C THR A 304 21.34 -48.52 4.64
N ILE A 305 21.04 -47.34 4.10
CA ILE A 305 20.99 -46.08 4.84
C ILE A 305 19.55 -45.59 4.83
N ASP A 306 18.97 -45.37 6.01
CA ASP A 306 17.67 -44.70 6.16
C ASP A 306 17.88 -43.32 6.79
N ILE A 307 17.44 -42.26 6.11
CA ILE A 307 17.51 -40.88 6.61
C ILE A 307 16.11 -40.34 6.83
N TYR A 308 15.82 -40.02 8.09
CA TYR A 308 14.58 -39.41 8.53
C TYR A 308 14.78 -37.92 8.72
N ARG A 309 13.78 -37.13 8.30
CA ARG A 309 13.76 -35.67 8.41
C ARG A 309 12.91 -35.28 9.61
N LEU A 310 13.46 -34.47 10.51
CA LEU A 310 12.83 -34.09 11.77
C LEU A 310 12.37 -32.64 11.68
N ASP A 311 11.08 -32.41 11.89
CA ASP A 311 10.53 -31.08 12.14
C ASP A 311 10.52 -30.85 13.65
N LEU A 312 11.52 -30.11 14.14
CA LEU A 312 11.66 -29.78 15.56
C LEU A 312 10.78 -28.60 15.95
N THR A 313 10.21 -27.88 14.99
CA THR A 313 9.25 -26.79 15.19
C THR A 313 7.89 -27.35 15.56
N ASP A 314 7.38 -28.30 14.79
CA ASP A 314 6.08 -28.93 15.03
C ASP A 314 6.18 -30.20 15.89
N GLY A 315 7.37 -30.78 16.04
CA GLY A 315 7.61 -31.94 16.92
C GLY A 315 7.24 -33.27 16.27
N ASP A 316 7.49 -33.43 14.97
CA ASP A 316 7.15 -34.62 14.18
C ASP A 316 8.18 -34.95 13.10
N TYR A 317 8.05 -36.11 12.47
CA TYR A 317 8.83 -36.50 11.29
C TYR A 317 8.16 -35.99 10.01
N MET A 318 8.96 -35.35 9.14
CA MET A 318 8.49 -35.02 7.79
C MET A 318 8.46 -36.29 6.95
N TYR A 319 7.36 -36.52 6.25
CA TYR A 319 7.19 -37.68 5.37
C TYR A 319 7.59 -38.99 6.07
N ALA A 320 7.01 -39.24 7.26
CA ALA A 320 7.45 -40.32 8.16
C ALA A 320 7.44 -41.72 7.51
N ASP A 321 6.57 -41.94 6.53
CA ASP A 321 6.46 -43.20 5.77
C ASP A 321 7.36 -43.24 4.51
N GLU A 322 8.09 -42.15 4.22
CA GLU A 322 9.01 -41.98 3.08
C GLU A 322 10.38 -41.42 3.57
N PRO A 323 11.14 -42.19 4.36
CA PRO A 323 12.54 -41.84 4.64
C PRO A 323 13.37 -41.84 3.35
N TRP A 324 14.49 -41.12 3.35
CA TRP A 324 15.46 -41.30 2.27
C TRP A 324 16.23 -42.60 2.48
N THR A 325 15.91 -43.61 1.68
CA THR A 325 16.45 -44.96 1.78
C THR A 325 17.25 -45.30 0.53
N PHE A 326 18.49 -45.75 0.72
CA PHE A 326 19.37 -46.22 -0.35
C PHE A 326 20.50 -47.09 0.20
N ASP A 327 21.00 -48.03 -0.59
CA ASP A 327 22.27 -48.70 -0.33
C ASP A 327 23.43 -47.83 -0.86
N ALA A 328 24.29 -47.37 0.04
CA ALA A 328 25.42 -46.50 -0.32
C ALA A 328 26.46 -47.20 -1.22
N ASN A 329 26.40 -48.52 -1.39
CA ASN A 329 27.38 -49.33 -2.10
C ASN A 329 26.83 -49.97 -3.38
N ASP A 330 25.51 -49.96 -3.56
CA ASP A 330 24.88 -50.38 -4.81
C ASP A 330 24.70 -49.18 -5.74
N GLU A 331 25.55 -49.06 -6.76
CA GLU A 331 25.42 -48.02 -7.78
C GLU A 331 24.06 -48.03 -8.50
N SER A 332 23.34 -49.15 -8.47
CA SER A 332 21.99 -49.26 -9.05
C SER A 332 20.88 -48.80 -8.12
N ASP A 333 21.16 -48.62 -6.82
CA ASP A 333 20.22 -48.13 -5.81
C ASP A 333 20.47 -46.65 -5.47
N ARG A 334 20.31 -45.80 -6.48
CA ARG A 334 20.43 -44.33 -6.36
C ARG A 334 19.13 -43.63 -6.75
N PRO A 335 18.09 -43.71 -5.92
CA PRO A 335 16.78 -43.16 -6.27
C PRO A 335 16.76 -41.62 -6.27
N TYR A 336 17.72 -40.95 -5.60
CA TYR A 336 17.70 -39.49 -5.40
C TYR A 336 18.40 -38.69 -6.50
N THR A 337 18.22 -39.11 -7.75
CA THR A 337 18.77 -38.45 -8.94
C THR A 337 17.84 -37.37 -9.49
N THR A 338 18.33 -36.55 -10.42
CA THR A 338 17.48 -35.57 -11.14
C THR A 338 16.33 -36.22 -11.93
N THR A 339 16.40 -37.54 -12.19
CA THR A 339 15.32 -38.30 -12.82
C THR A 339 14.03 -38.35 -11.99
N ARG A 340 14.06 -38.01 -10.70
CA ARG A 340 12.85 -37.84 -9.87
C ARG A 340 11.91 -36.76 -10.41
N ALA A 341 12.41 -35.82 -11.21
CA ALA A 341 11.55 -34.88 -11.94
C ALA A 341 10.54 -35.58 -12.88
N ASP A 342 10.82 -36.80 -13.35
CA ASP A 342 9.89 -37.60 -14.15
C ASP A 342 8.84 -38.34 -13.30
N GLN A 343 9.06 -38.45 -11.98
CA GLN A 343 8.16 -39.07 -11.02
C GLN A 343 7.15 -38.07 -10.43
N SER A 344 7.49 -36.77 -10.47
CA SER A 344 6.61 -35.68 -10.01
C SER A 344 5.43 -35.47 -10.96
N ASP A 345 4.22 -35.47 -10.41
CA ASP A 345 2.96 -35.18 -11.07
C ASP A 345 2.48 -33.75 -10.78
N ALA A 346 1.65 -33.21 -11.68
CA ALA A 346 1.18 -31.84 -11.58
C ALA A 346 0.12 -31.68 -10.47
N PRO A 347 0.19 -30.61 -9.65
CA PRO A 347 -0.83 -30.30 -8.66
C PRO A 347 -2.13 -29.86 -9.34
N SER A 348 -3.21 -29.77 -8.56
CA SER A 348 -4.53 -29.37 -9.08
C SER A 348 -5.26 -28.43 -8.15
N PHE A 349 -6.00 -27.47 -8.72
CA PHE A 349 -6.97 -26.68 -7.97
C PHE A 349 -8.31 -27.42 -7.92
N SER A 350 -9.07 -27.19 -6.85
CA SER A 350 -10.41 -27.75 -6.70
C SER A 350 -11.40 -27.21 -7.74
N ASP A 351 -12.43 -28.00 -8.06
CA ASP A 351 -13.49 -27.59 -8.99
C ASP A 351 -14.16 -26.29 -8.50
N GLY A 352 -14.14 -25.26 -9.34
CA GLY A 352 -14.70 -23.95 -9.01
C GLY A 352 -13.73 -22.99 -8.31
N ALA A 353 -12.47 -23.38 -8.11
CA ALA A 353 -11.42 -22.45 -7.69
C ALA A 353 -11.35 -21.25 -8.66
N ALA A 354 -11.32 -20.05 -8.10
CA ALA A 354 -11.33 -18.81 -8.86
C ALA A 354 -10.28 -17.85 -8.31
N VAL A 355 -9.72 -17.04 -9.21
CA VAL A 355 -8.83 -15.94 -8.84
C VAL A 355 -9.65 -14.67 -8.72
N THR A 356 -9.47 -13.91 -7.65
CA THR A 356 -10.06 -12.58 -7.50
C THR A 356 -8.98 -11.55 -7.22
N VAL A 357 -9.29 -10.27 -7.41
CA VAL A 357 -8.31 -9.19 -7.27
C VAL A 357 -8.92 -8.07 -6.43
N SER A 358 -8.14 -7.54 -5.50
CA SER A 358 -8.51 -6.40 -4.66
C SER A 358 -7.34 -5.42 -4.53
N SER A 359 -7.56 -4.33 -3.78
CA SER A 359 -6.53 -3.34 -3.43
C SER A 359 -5.75 -2.84 -4.66
N VAL A 360 -6.47 -2.62 -5.77
CA VAL A 360 -5.90 -2.19 -7.04
C VAL A 360 -5.49 -0.72 -6.96
N THR A 361 -4.28 -0.43 -7.40
CA THR A 361 -3.68 0.92 -7.47
C THR A 361 -3.14 1.16 -8.87
N LYS A 362 -2.52 2.33 -9.10
CA LYS A 362 -1.83 2.65 -10.37
C LYS A 362 -0.66 1.73 -10.72
N GLY A 363 -0.05 1.08 -9.72
CA GLY A 363 1.18 0.30 -9.92
C GLY A 363 1.20 -1.04 -9.21
N SER A 364 0.09 -1.46 -8.59
CA SER A 364 0.00 -2.73 -7.88
C SER A 364 -1.43 -3.21 -7.71
N ALA A 365 -1.60 -4.50 -7.47
CA ALA A 365 -2.85 -5.14 -7.09
C ALA A 365 -2.58 -6.33 -6.16
N VAL A 366 -3.58 -6.74 -5.37
CA VAL A 366 -3.50 -7.94 -4.54
C VAL A 366 -4.36 -9.03 -5.17
N VAL A 367 -3.74 -10.17 -5.49
CA VAL A 367 -4.36 -11.32 -6.15
C VAL A 367 -4.69 -12.38 -5.10
N HIS A 368 -5.93 -12.87 -5.14
CA HIS A 368 -6.49 -13.82 -4.18
C HIS A 368 -6.81 -15.15 -4.86
N PHE A 369 -6.42 -16.27 -4.26
CA PHE A 369 -6.70 -17.60 -4.79
C PHE A 369 -6.67 -18.68 -3.70
N PRO A 370 -7.45 -19.77 -3.81
CA PRO A 370 -7.35 -20.89 -2.88
C PRO A 370 -6.07 -21.68 -3.10
N ALA A 371 -5.58 -22.36 -2.07
CA ALA A 371 -4.46 -23.29 -2.20
C ALA A 371 -4.81 -24.47 -3.15
N ALA A 372 -3.80 -24.91 -3.91
CA ALA A 372 -3.88 -26.12 -4.71
C ALA A 372 -3.65 -27.37 -3.85
N GLN A 373 -4.04 -28.52 -4.39
CA GLN A 373 -3.77 -29.84 -3.83
C GLN A 373 -2.62 -30.49 -4.59
N ALA A 374 -1.66 -31.06 -3.85
CA ALA A 374 -0.62 -31.91 -4.42
C ALA A 374 -1.22 -33.14 -5.11
N ALA A 375 -0.52 -33.71 -6.10
CA ALA A 375 -1.03 -34.87 -6.84
C ALA A 375 -1.11 -36.12 -5.97
N SER A 376 -0.20 -36.25 -5.00
CA SER A 376 -0.18 -37.27 -3.96
C SER A 376 0.42 -36.72 -2.65
N GLY A 377 0.54 -37.56 -1.63
CA GLY A 377 1.25 -37.22 -0.39
C GLY A 377 2.76 -37.50 -0.44
N GLU A 378 3.27 -37.96 -1.59
CA GLU A 378 4.70 -38.24 -1.78
C GLU A 378 5.48 -36.92 -1.89
N ASN A 379 6.71 -36.90 -1.39
CA ASN A 379 7.52 -35.69 -1.32
C ASN A 379 7.81 -35.05 -2.69
N VAL A 380 7.89 -35.86 -3.75
CA VAL A 380 8.11 -35.37 -5.13
C VAL A 380 6.96 -34.53 -5.70
N ASP A 381 5.76 -34.62 -5.11
CA ASP A 381 4.57 -33.86 -5.53
C ASP A 381 4.29 -32.64 -4.66
N MET A 382 5.15 -32.36 -3.67
CA MET A 382 5.05 -31.19 -2.80
C MET A 382 4.95 -29.90 -3.63
N ILE A 383 3.96 -29.06 -3.31
CA ILE A 383 3.80 -27.75 -3.93
C ILE A 383 4.82 -26.80 -3.32
N GLN A 384 5.77 -26.33 -4.13
CA GLN A 384 6.83 -25.44 -3.70
C GLN A 384 6.44 -23.97 -3.83
N ALA A 385 5.70 -23.62 -4.88
CA ALA A 385 5.35 -22.23 -5.16
C ALA A 385 4.04 -22.08 -5.91
N TYR A 386 3.54 -20.85 -5.86
CA TYR A 386 2.51 -20.36 -6.78
C TYR A 386 3.12 -19.30 -7.70
N GLU A 387 2.86 -19.41 -9.00
CA GLU A 387 3.20 -18.40 -9.99
C GLU A 387 1.94 -17.61 -10.34
N VAL A 388 1.97 -16.32 -10.05
CA VAL A 388 0.90 -15.36 -10.34
C VAL A 388 1.31 -14.56 -11.57
N THR A 389 0.49 -14.63 -12.62
CA THR A 389 0.71 -13.89 -13.87
C THR A 389 -0.44 -12.93 -14.14
N LEU A 390 -0.12 -11.65 -14.28
CA LEU A 390 -1.02 -10.58 -14.70
C LEU A 390 -0.72 -10.21 -16.15
N THR A 391 -1.62 -10.57 -17.07
CA THR A 391 -1.45 -10.33 -18.51
C THR A 391 -2.16 -9.04 -18.93
N PRO A 392 -1.45 -8.02 -19.45
CA PRO A 392 -2.08 -6.78 -19.88
C PRO A 392 -2.82 -6.93 -21.22
N ASP A 393 -3.90 -6.19 -21.41
CA ASP A 393 -4.68 -6.16 -22.66
C ASP A 393 -4.09 -5.21 -23.73
N ASN A 394 -3.17 -4.33 -23.35
CA ASN A 394 -2.52 -3.35 -24.22
C ASN A 394 -1.40 -3.95 -25.10
N GLY A 395 -1.14 -5.26 -25.00
CA GLY A 395 -0.07 -5.95 -25.72
C GLY A 395 1.32 -5.81 -25.08
N GLY A 396 1.42 -5.22 -23.88
CA GLY A 396 2.62 -5.18 -23.06
C GLY A 396 3.03 -6.55 -22.51
N SER A 397 4.17 -6.59 -21.81
CA SER A 397 4.65 -7.83 -21.18
C SER A 397 3.83 -8.18 -19.94
N ALA A 398 3.49 -9.47 -19.80
CA ALA A 398 2.86 -9.95 -18.58
C ALA A 398 3.78 -9.74 -17.37
N LYS A 399 3.17 -9.38 -16.23
CA LYS A 399 3.87 -9.32 -14.95
C LYS A 399 3.70 -10.67 -14.25
N THR A 400 4.80 -11.39 -14.11
CA THR A 400 4.83 -12.68 -13.41
C THR A 400 5.63 -12.55 -12.13
N VAL A 401 5.07 -13.03 -11.02
CA VAL A 401 5.75 -13.17 -9.73
C VAL A 401 5.51 -14.57 -9.19
N ARG A 402 6.46 -15.08 -8.40
CA ARG A 402 6.32 -16.36 -7.72
C ARG A 402 6.38 -16.15 -6.22
N VAL A 403 5.59 -16.88 -5.45
CA VAL A 403 5.63 -16.90 -3.99
C VAL A 403 5.87 -18.33 -3.52
N PHE A 404 6.66 -18.51 -2.45
CA PHE A 404 6.76 -19.81 -1.78
C PHE A 404 5.40 -20.22 -1.24
N ALA A 405 5.02 -21.48 -1.43
CA ALA A 405 3.92 -22.08 -0.69
C ALA A 405 4.33 -22.31 0.78
N ASP A 406 3.37 -22.59 1.66
CA ASP A 406 3.63 -22.83 3.10
C ASP A 406 4.14 -24.26 3.39
N TYR A 407 4.82 -24.90 2.44
CA TYR A 407 5.20 -26.32 2.52
C TYR A 407 6.14 -26.65 3.70
N TYR A 408 6.80 -25.65 4.28
CA TYR A 408 7.68 -25.71 5.45
C TYR A 408 6.92 -25.60 6.78
N LYS A 409 5.60 -25.78 6.75
CA LYS A 409 4.72 -25.78 7.92
C LYS A 409 3.89 -27.04 7.94
N ASP A 410 3.57 -27.53 9.15
CA ASP A 410 2.52 -28.52 9.34
C ASP A 410 1.23 -28.14 8.59
N GLU A 411 0.57 -29.16 8.02
CA GLU A 411 -0.64 -28.99 7.19
C GLU A 411 -1.73 -28.16 7.87
N SER A 412 -1.87 -28.25 9.20
CA SER A 412 -2.88 -27.50 9.95
C SER A 412 -2.60 -25.99 10.03
N ARG A 413 -1.35 -25.57 9.75
CA ARG A 413 -0.88 -24.17 9.76
C ARG A 413 -0.74 -23.58 8.36
N GLN A 414 -0.87 -24.39 7.30
CA GLN A 414 -0.80 -23.93 5.92
C GLN A 414 -2.03 -23.09 5.53
N ARG A 415 -1.82 -22.05 4.71
CA ARG A 415 -2.90 -21.21 4.20
C ARG A 415 -3.83 -21.98 3.27
N ALA A 416 -5.13 -21.94 3.57
CA ALA A 416 -6.19 -22.39 2.66
C ALA A 416 -6.43 -21.39 1.51
N ASP A 417 -6.17 -20.10 1.76
CA ASP A 417 -6.35 -19.01 0.81
C ASP A 417 -5.11 -18.10 0.81
N TRP A 418 -4.70 -17.68 -0.38
CA TRP A 418 -3.53 -16.87 -0.63
C TRP A 418 -3.91 -15.46 -1.03
N GLU A 419 -3.17 -14.49 -0.52
CA GLU A 419 -3.20 -13.09 -0.96
C GLU A 419 -1.77 -12.72 -1.40
N VAL A 420 -1.61 -12.28 -2.64
CA VAL A 420 -0.29 -11.96 -3.22
C VAL A 420 -0.31 -10.59 -3.86
N LYS A 421 0.48 -9.66 -3.32
CA LYS A 421 0.68 -8.33 -3.88
C LYS A 421 1.63 -8.39 -5.08
N VAL A 422 1.14 -7.96 -6.23
CA VAL A 422 1.94 -7.79 -7.45
C VAL A 422 2.20 -6.31 -7.67
N THR A 423 3.46 -5.91 -7.76
CA THR A 423 3.89 -4.51 -7.95
C THR A 423 4.54 -4.28 -9.32
N GLY A 424 4.66 -3.00 -9.71
CA GLY A 424 5.24 -2.62 -11.00
C GLY A 424 4.29 -2.82 -12.18
N LEU A 425 2.98 -2.67 -11.94
CA LEU A 425 1.97 -2.64 -13.00
C LEU A 425 1.97 -1.26 -13.67
N GLU A 426 1.55 -1.22 -14.94
CA GLU A 426 1.33 0.02 -15.68
C GLU A 426 -0.01 0.62 -15.27
N ALA A 427 -0.07 1.95 -15.14
CA ALA A 427 -1.31 2.65 -14.78
C ALA A 427 -2.29 2.70 -15.96
N GLY A 428 -3.60 2.58 -15.69
CA GLY A 428 -4.67 2.66 -16.70
C GLY A 428 -4.78 1.44 -17.60
N VAL A 429 -4.09 0.34 -17.29
CA VAL A 429 -4.03 -0.88 -18.10
C VAL A 429 -4.93 -1.94 -17.49
N THR A 430 -5.64 -2.69 -18.34
CA THR A 430 -6.46 -3.81 -17.88
C THR A 430 -5.61 -5.08 -17.86
N TYR A 431 -5.60 -5.78 -16.73
CA TYR A 431 -4.88 -7.03 -16.54
C TYR A 431 -5.85 -8.19 -16.33
N THR A 432 -5.55 -9.33 -16.95
CA THR A 432 -6.20 -10.61 -16.64
C THR A 432 -5.30 -11.43 -15.72
N PRO A 433 -5.74 -11.78 -14.50
CA PRO A 433 -4.95 -12.58 -13.57
C PRO A 433 -5.08 -14.08 -13.88
N SER A 434 -3.97 -14.79 -13.69
CA SER A 434 -3.90 -16.25 -13.74
C SER A 434 -2.92 -16.77 -12.70
N VAL A 435 -3.18 -17.95 -12.16
CA VAL A 435 -2.34 -18.60 -11.15
C VAL A 435 -2.12 -20.06 -11.52
N VAL A 436 -0.88 -20.53 -11.37
CA VAL A 436 -0.50 -21.94 -11.41
C VAL A 436 0.23 -22.33 -10.12
N ALA A 437 0.01 -23.55 -9.65
CA ALA A 437 0.81 -24.16 -8.59
C ALA A 437 1.96 -24.95 -9.21
N LEU A 438 3.13 -24.94 -8.58
CA LEU A 438 4.36 -25.55 -9.06
C LEU A 438 4.93 -26.50 -8.00
N THR A 439 5.32 -27.71 -8.40
CA THR A 439 6.16 -28.58 -7.56
C THR A 439 7.62 -28.12 -7.55
N SER A 440 8.46 -28.68 -6.68
CA SER A 440 9.92 -28.45 -6.68
C SER A 440 10.60 -28.77 -8.02
N TYR A 441 9.98 -29.61 -8.85
CA TYR A 441 10.45 -29.97 -10.20
C TYR A 441 9.72 -29.21 -11.32
N GLU A 442 9.09 -28.07 -11.00
CA GLU A 442 8.41 -27.18 -11.96
C GLU A 442 7.25 -27.85 -12.73
N LYS A 443 6.63 -28.90 -12.16
CA LYS A 443 5.37 -29.44 -12.69
C LYS A 443 4.25 -28.47 -12.35
N ALA A 444 3.64 -27.91 -13.39
CA ALA A 444 2.61 -26.89 -13.24
C ALA A 444 1.21 -27.49 -13.29
N SER A 445 0.35 -27.02 -12.38
CA SER A 445 -1.09 -27.25 -12.47
C SER A 445 -1.68 -26.66 -13.76
N ALA A 446 -2.92 -27.05 -14.08
CA ALA A 446 -3.75 -26.21 -14.95
C ALA A 446 -3.91 -24.82 -14.30
N ALA A 447 -3.89 -23.76 -15.12
CA ALA A 447 -4.07 -22.40 -14.63
C ALA A 447 -5.53 -22.14 -14.26
N ILE A 448 -5.75 -21.53 -13.10
CA ILE A 448 -7.02 -20.86 -12.78
C ILE A 448 -6.91 -19.38 -13.16
N THR A 449 -8.01 -18.80 -13.59
CA THR A 449 -8.07 -17.41 -14.05
C THR A 449 -9.11 -16.62 -13.27
N GLY A 450 -8.92 -15.31 -13.20
CA GLY A 450 -9.89 -14.39 -12.64
C GLY A 450 -10.47 -13.45 -13.69
N GLU A 451 -11.46 -12.66 -13.30
CA GLU A 451 -11.95 -11.57 -14.13
C GLU A 451 -10.86 -10.50 -14.33
N ALA A 452 -10.89 -9.85 -15.49
CA ALA A 452 -9.98 -8.77 -15.79
C ALA A 452 -10.26 -7.55 -14.91
N PHE A 453 -9.21 -6.86 -14.48
CA PHE A 453 -9.29 -5.65 -13.65
C PHE A 453 -8.43 -4.54 -14.24
N ASN A 454 -8.81 -3.28 -14.02
CA ASN A 454 -8.07 -2.13 -14.53
C ASN A 454 -7.24 -1.50 -13.40
N THR A 455 -5.93 -1.31 -13.62
CA THR A 455 -5.11 -0.53 -12.71
C THR A 455 -5.55 0.92 -12.75
N ALA A 456 -5.77 1.51 -11.58
CA ALA A 456 -6.27 2.87 -11.50
C ALA A 456 -5.37 3.82 -12.30
N ASN A 457 -5.95 4.65 -13.16
CA ASN A 457 -5.29 5.90 -13.52
C ASN A 457 -5.04 6.68 -12.23
N PRO A 458 -3.95 7.48 -12.12
CA PRO A 458 -3.91 8.50 -11.08
C PRO A 458 -5.26 9.24 -11.10
N PRO A 459 -5.85 9.57 -9.94
CA PRO A 459 -7.12 10.27 -9.90
C PRO A 459 -7.03 11.47 -10.85
N TYR A 460 -7.95 11.49 -11.80
CA TYR A 460 -8.17 12.63 -12.67
C TYR A 460 -8.52 13.81 -11.78
N VAL A 461 -7.67 14.84 -11.77
CA VAL A 461 -8.04 16.12 -11.18
C VAL A 461 -8.89 16.82 -12.22
N THR A 462 -10.10 17.18 -11.83
CA THR A 462 -10.84 18.26 -12.50
C THR A 462 -9.94 19.50 -12.60
N PRO A 463 -10.11 20.36 -13.61
CA PRO A 463 -9.25 21.53 -13.83
C PRO A 463 -9.31 22.61 -12.72
N GLU A 464 -9.94 22.33 -11.58
CA GLU A 464 -9.91 23.17 -10.38
C GLU A 464 -8.77 22.71 -9.46
N ALA A 465 -7.86 23.62 -9.12
CA ALA A 465 -6.78 23.33 -8.21
C ALA A 465 -7.30 23.20 -6.78
N ASP A 466 -6.98 22.08 -6.13
CA ASP A 466 -7.50 21.68 -4.82
C ASP A 466 -6.53 21.98 -3.67
N VAL A 467 -5.28 22.35 -3.96
CA VAL A 467 -4.28 22.70 -2.92
C VAL A 467 -3.89 24.17 -2.92
N LEU A 468 -3.62 24.78 -4.07
CA LEU A 468 -3.40 26.22 -4.18
C LEU A 468 -3.97 26.69 -5.52
N ASP A 469 -4.78 27.75 -5.54
CA ASP A 469 -5.25 28.38 -6.78
C ASP A 469 -5.11 29.90 -6.73
N VAL A 470 -3.98 30.43 -7.19
CA VAL A 470 -3.74 31.87 -7.27
C VAL A 470 -3.92 32.32 -8.72
N ASP A 471 -4.83 33.26 -8.94
CA ASP A 471 -5.05 33.90 -10.23
C ASP A 471 -5.24 35.40 -10.02
N PHE A 472 -4.26 36.21 -10.43
CA PHE A 472 -4.28 37.65 -10.17
C PHE A 472 -5.35 38.41 -10.96
N ASN A 473 -5.96 37.77 -11.95
CA ASN A 473 -7.09 38.32 -12.66
C ASN A 473 -8.42 38.10 -11.90
N ARG A 474 -8.51 37.00 -11.14
CA ARG A 474 -9.62 36.70 -10.23
C ARG A 474 -9.49 37.49 -8.93
N ASP A 475 -8.33 37.44 -8.28
CA ASP A 475 -8.03 38.12 -7.03
C ASP A 475 -6.72 38.92 -7.12
N GLN A 476 -6.87 40.23 -7.18
CA GLN A 476 -5.76 41.19 -7.32
C GLN A 476 -4.89 41.31 -6.06
N THR A 477 -5.30 40.74 -4.94
CA THR A 477 -4.52 40.72 -3.69
C THR A 477 -3.59 39.51 -3.61
N GLY A 478 -3.77 38.53 -4.52
CA GLY A 478 -3.04 37.26 -4.51
C GLY A 478 -3.69 36.18 -3.65
N GLY A 479 -4.90 36.41 -3.12
CA GLY A 479 -5.73 35.40 -2.47
C GLY A 479 -5.87 34.14 -3.33
N ASP A 480 -5.75 32.98 -2.71
CA ASP A 480 -6.04 31.70 -3.34
C ASP A 480 -7.43 31.18 -2.93
N THR A 481 -8.04 30.30 -3.73
CA THR A 481 -9.42 29.82 -3.47
C THR A 481 -9.56 28.97 -2.21
N ASN A 482 -8.47 28.43 -1.68
CA ASN A 482 -8.48 27.62 -0.47
C ASN A 482 -8.26 28.45 0.80
N GLY A 483 -8.13 29.79 0.66
CA GLY A 483 -8.12 30.71 1.78
C GLY A 483 -6.86 30.64 2.65
N HIS A 484 -5.69 30.35 2.08
CA HIS A 484 -4.45 30.34 2.84
C HIS A 484 -4.09 31.74 3.33
N ASP A 485 -3.59 31.84 4.57
CA ASP A 485 -3.10 33.12 5.09
C ASP A 485 -1.86 33.59 4.30
N ILE A 486 -1.95 34.79 3.74
CA ILE A 486 -0.88 35.39 2.95
C ILE A 486 -0.06 36.37 3.79
N LYS A 487 1.26 36.21 3.75
CA LYS A 487 2.22 37.22 4.22
C LYS A 487 2.95 37.82 3.04
N ILE A 488 2.81 39.14 2.88
CA ILE A 488 3.48 39.92 1.84
C ILE A 488 4.88 40.34 2.33
N PHE A 489 5.89 40.12 1.50
CA PHE A 489 7.25 40.62 1.65
C PHE A 489 7.51 41.69 0.58
N GLY A 490 8.31 42.70 0.90
CA GLY A 490 8.61 43.80 -0.02
C GLY A 490 7.36 44.65 -0.35
N GLN A 491 7.28 45.10 -1.59
CA GLN A 491 6.18 45.86 -2.19
C GLN A 491 5.87 45.35 -3.61
N PRO A 492 5.46 44.07 -3.79
CA PRO A 492 5.03 43.57 -5.09
C PRO A 492 3.85 44.40 -5.60
N THR A 493 3.80 44.61 -6.91
CA THR A 493 2.81 45.52 -7.52
C THR A 493 1.92 44.81 -8.53
N LEU A 494 0.63 45.12 -8.50
CA LEU A 494 -0.31 44.67 -9.51
C LEU A 494 -0.12 45.48 -10.80
N LYS A 495 -0.16 44.80 -11.93
CA LYS A 495 -0.08 45.38 -13.27
C LYS A 495 -1.10 44.70 -14.17
N PHE A 496 -1.80 45.47 -15.01
CA PHE A 496 -2.52 44.90 -16.15
C PHE A 496 -1.55 44.68 -17.30
N ASP A 497 -1.37 43.43 -17.74
CA ASP A 497 -0.50 43.09 -18.87
C ASP A 497 -1.33 43.05 -20.16
N GLU A 498 -1.09 44.02 -21.05
CA GLU A 498 -1.85 44.16 -22.30
C GLU A 498 -1.65 43.00 -23.28
N GLU A 499 -0.51 42.31 -23.22
CA GLU A 499 -0.20 41.16 -24.08
C GLU A 499 -1.05 39.94 -23.68
N LEU A 500 -1.22 39.74 -22.37
CA LEU A 500 -2.01 38.65 -21.82
C LEU A 500 -3.50 38.99 -21.67
N GLY A 501 -3.84 40.28 -21.61
CA GLY A 501 -5.21 40.77 -21.35
C GLY A 501 -5.69 40.48 -19.92
N ARG A 502 -4.77 40.43 -18.95
CA ARG A 502 -5.04 39.99 -17.57
C ARG A 502 -4.24 40.82 -16.55
N ASN A 503 -4.73 40.88 -15.32
CA ASN A 503 -3.94 41.38 -14.19
C ASN A 503 -2.89 40.35 -13.76
N VAL A 504 -1.70 40.84 -13.41
CA VAL A 504 -0.53 40.05 -13.04
C VAL A 504 0.19 40.74 -11.87
N MET A 505 0.90 39.96 -11.05
CA MET A 505 1.71 40.49 -9.96
C MET A 505 3.17 40.60 -10.39
N VAL A 506 3.80 41.74 -10.12
CA VAL A 506 5.19 42.05 -10.45
C VAL A 506 6.04 41.93 -9.19
N PHE A 507 7.12 41.16 -9.29
CA PHE A 507 8.13 40.95 -8.26
C PHE A 507 9.47 41.50 -8.74
N ASP A 508 10.14 42.32 -7.93
CA ASP A 508 11.35 43.03 -8.33
C ASP A 508 12.67 42.23 -8.22
N GLY A 509 12.60 41.03 -7.64
CA GLY A 509 13.73 40.13 -7.40
C GLY A 509 14.72 40.59 -6.33
N GLN A 510 14.31 41.47 -5.42
CA GLN A 510 15.12 41.91 -4.28
C GLN A 510 14.51 41.44 -2.96
N ASP A 511 13.29 41.89 -2.65
CA ASP A 511 12.61 41.58 -1.38
C ASP A 511 11.10 41.32 -1.53
N ASP A 512 10.57 41.31 -2.75
CA ASP A 512 9.18 41.01 -3.05
C ASP A 512 8.88 39.51 -2.98
N GLY A 513 7.77 39.16 -2.32
CA GLY A 513 7.27 37.78 -2.28
C GLY A 513 5.90 37.65 -1.62
N LEU A 514 5.10 36.67 -2.04
CA LEU A 514 3.86 36.29 -1.38
C LEU A 514 4.03 34.91 -0.75
N ARG A 515 3.95 34.83 0.57
CA ARG A 515 4.07 33.57 1.31
C ARG A 515 2.70 33.07 1.76
N TYR A 516 2.35 31.88 1.32
CA TYR A 516 1.14 31.17 1.69
C TYR A 516 1.45 30.25 2.88
N ALA A 517 0.67 30.39 3.96
CA ALA A 517 0.75 29.53 5.13
C ALA A 517 -0.01 28.23 4.85
N MET A 518 0.71 27.23 4.36
CA MET A 518 0.15 25.92 4.07
C MET A 518 -0.05 25.12 5.37
N SER A 519 -0.91 24.13 5.31
CA SER A 519 -1.23 23.17 6.36
C SER A 519 -0.53 21.84 6.13
N LYS A 520 -0.50 20.98 7.15
CA LYS A 520 0.03 19.62 7.01
C LYS A 520 -0.86 18.75 6.11
N SER A 521 -2.17 18.97 6.11
CA SER A 521 -3.11 18.27 5.24
C SER A 521 -2.81 18.55 3.77
N ASP A 522 -2.54 19.81 3.41
CA ASP A 522 -2.25 20.22 2.04
C ASP A 522 -1.08 19.43 1.45
N TYR A 523 -0.05 19.12 2.26
CA TYR A 523 1.07 18.31 1.78
C TYR A 523 0.84 16.81 1.88
N THR A 524 -0.03 16.33 2.78
CA THR A 524 -0.26 14.89 2.95
C THR A 524 -0.79 14.26 1.66
N GLU A 525 -1.56 15.02 0.89
CA GLU A 525 -2.15 14.56 -0.37
C GLU A 525 -1.21 14.74 -1.58
N LEU A 526 -0.16 15.56 -1.45
CA LEU A 526 0.84 15.78 -2.51
C LEU A 526 1.97 14.75 -2.50
N VAL A 527 2.14 13.98 -1.41
CA VAL A 527 3.38 13.21 -1.20
C VAL A 527 3.60 12.09 -2.23
N ASP A 528 2.53 11.50 -2.77
CA ASP A 528 2.59 10.37 -3.71
C ASP A 528 2.10 10.71 -5.13
N GLY A 529 1.71 11.97 -5.34
CA GLY A 529 1.42 12.54 -6.65
C GLY A 529 0.98 14.00 -6.57
N MET A 530 1.52 14.85 -7.45
CA MET A 530 1.18 16.28 -7.49
C MET A 530 1.35 16.88 -8.88
N THR A 531 0.66 18.00 -9.11
CA THR A 531 0.90 18.90 -10.25
C THR A 531 1.13 20.31 -9.72
N VAL A 532 2.13 21.00 -10.28
CA VAL A 532 2.43 22.40 -9.98
C VAL A 532 2.41 23.18 -11.28
N GLU A 533 1.60 24.22 -11.34
CA GLU A 533 1.40 25.07 -12.52
C GLU A 533 1.82 26.50 -12.21
N LEU A 534 2.53 27.13 -13.14
CA LEU A 534 2.99 28.50 -13.02
C LEU A 534 2.93 29.18 -14.39
N TYR A 535 2.16 30.26 -14.50
CA TYR A 535 2.19 31.11 -15.69
C TYR A 535 2.91 32.41 -15.39
N TYR A 536 4.14 32.56 -15.91
CA TYR A 536 5.02 33.65 -15.51
C TYR A 536 5.89 34.20 -16.65
N LYS A 537 6.39 35.41 -16.47
CA LYS A 537 7.29 36.15 -17.36
C LYS A 537 8.59 36.49 -16.63
N PRO A 538 9.71 35.78 -16.88
CA PRO A 538 10.99 36.10 -16.26
C PRO A 538 11.61 37.37 -16.85
N LEU A 539 12.06 38.30 -16.00
CA LEU A 539 12.61 39.61 -16.40
C LEU A 539 14.15 39.69 -16.30
N ASP A 540 14.78 38.70 -15.68
CA ASP A 540 16.23 38.51 -15.69
C ASP A 540 16.64 37.04 -15.83
N THR A 541 17.93 36.76 -15.75
CA THR A 541 18.52 35.41 -15.84
C THR A 541 19.31 35.06 -14.58
N LYS A 542 19.00 35.68 -13.44
CA LYS A 542 19.69 35.39 -12.17
C LYS A 542 19.23 34.05 -11.59
N ASN A 543 19.96 33.60 -10.58
CA ASN A 543 19.50 32.50 -9.73
C ASN A 543 18.32 32.98 -8.87
N ASN A 544 17.13 32.45 -9.12
CA ASN A 544 15.93 32.79 -8.36
C ASN A 544 14.84 31.73 -8.50
N ASN A 545 13.84 31.79 -7.64
CA ASN A 545 12.74 30.82 -7.59
C ASN A 545 11.42 31.57 -7.76
N PRO A 546 10.78 31.59 -8.94
CA PRO A 546 9.48 32.25 -9.11
C PRO A 546 8.36 31.59 -8.28
N MET A 547 8.51 30.32 -7.91
CA MET A 547 7.63 29.61 -6.97
C MET A 547 8.40 28.50 -6.26
N GLY A 548 8.37 28.46 -4.92
CA GLY A 548 9.13 27.45 -4.17
C GLY A 548 8.86 27.36 -2.67
N ASN A 549 9.22 26.21 -2.10
CA ASN A 549 9.22 25.94 -0.66
C ASN A 549 10.39 25.04 -0.21
N THR A 550 11.52 25.07 -0.92
CA THR A 550 12.59 24.09 -0.76
C THR A 550 13.47 24.38 0.45
N GLN A 551 13.59 23.41 1.36
CA GLN A 551 14.55 23.40 2.48
C GLN A 551 14.98 21.96 2.78
N LEU A 552 15.77 21.36 1.87
CA LEU A 552 16.02 19.91 1.90
C LEU A 552 14.71 19.09 1.82
N SER A 553 13.65 19.68 1.27
CA SER A 553 12.29 19.15 1.20
C SER A 553 11.54 19.87 0.07
N GLY A 554 10.28 19.50 -0.15
CA GLY A 554 9.35 20.24 -1.01
C GLY A 554 9.73 20.25 -2.49
N PHE A 555 9.34 21.33 -3.15
CA PHE A 555 9.54 21.59 -4.56
C PHE A 555 9.72 23.07 -4.89
N CYS A 556 10.34 23.38 -6.03
CA CYS A 556 10.35 24.72 -6.60
C CYS A 556 10.55 24.69 -8.12
N PHE A 557 10.15 25.77 -8.78
CA PHE A 557 10.74 26.17 -10.05
C PHE A 557 11.95 27.04 -9.73
N GLU A 558 13.16 26.59 -10.12
CA GLU A 558 14.41 27.34 -9.95
C GLU A 558 14.96 27.75 -11.32
N GLN A 559 15.21 29.04 -11.50
CA GLN A 559 15.89 29.56 -12.68
C GLN A 559 17.40 29.52 -12.47
N LYS A 560 18.10 28.86 -13.38
CA LYS A 560 19.56 28.70 -13.30
C LYS A 560 20.29 29.96 -13.76
N SER A 561 21.16 30.47 -12.88
CA SER A 561 21.97 31.68 -13.09
C SER A 561 22.68 31.73 -14.44
N GLY A 562 22.53 32.85 -15.15
CA GLY A 562 23.12 33.13 -16.46
C GLY A 562 22.46 32.39 -17.62
N THR A 563 21.32 31.73 -17.40
CA THR A 563 20.60 30.96 -18.43
C THR A 563 19.10 31.27 -18.44
N ASN A 564 18.40 30.82 -19.48
CA ASN A 564 16.93 30.77 -19.50
C ASN A 564 16.43 29.34 -19.21
N THR A 565 17.18 28.57 -18.42
CA THR A 565 16.77 27.22 -18.00
C THR A 565 16.03 27.32 -16.68
N VAL A 566 14.82 26.79 -16.62
CA VAL A 566 14.12 26.53 -15.37
C VAL A 566 14.17 25.04 -15.08
N GLU A 567 14.61 24.70 -13.88
CA GLU A 567 14.58 23.34 -13.34
C GLU A 567 13.40 23.25 -12.36
N PHE A 568 12.60 22.19 -12.45
CA PHE A 568 11.64 21.89 -11.38
C PHE A 568 12.30 20.95 -10.37
N TRP A 569 12.65 21.46 -9.20
CA TRP A 569 13.27 20.68 -8.15
C TRP A 569 12.16 20.02 -7.33
N ALA A 570 12.22 18.71 -7.13
CA ALA A 570 11.32 17.97 -6.25
C ALA A 570 12.11 17.01 -5.36
N ARG A 571 11.95 17.08 -4.03
CA ARG A 571 12.64 16.20 -3.07
C ARG A 571 11.90 14.87 -2.91
N VAL A 572 12.10 13.95 -3.84
CA VAL A 572 11.46 12.61 -3.88
C VAL A 572 12.43 11.55 -3.33
N GLY A 573 11.95 10.68 -2.44
CA GLY A 573 12.73 9.52 -1.96
C GLY A 573 14.06 9.91 -1.28
N GLY A 574 14.12 11.09 -0.66
CA GLY A 574 15.32 11.60 0.02
C GLY A 574 16.34 12.32 -0.88
N SER A 575 16.07 12.53 -2.18
CA SER A 575 16.97 13.25 -3.10
C SER A 575 16.22 14.25 -4.00
N TYR A 576 16.91 15.24 -4.59
CA TYR A 576 16.27 16.17 -5.53
C TYR A 576 16.32 15.64 -6.95
N VAL A 577 15.15 15.56 -7.59
CA VAL A 577 14.99 15.28 -9.01
C VAL A 577 14.65 16.57 -9.74
N LYS A 578 15.27 16.80 -10.91
CA LYS A 578 15.33 18.11 -11.58
C LYS A 578 15.15 18.03 -13.10
N PRO A 579 13.95 17.72 -13.63
CA PRO A 579 13.68 17.95 -15.05
C PRO A 579 13.77 19.44 -15.38
N ALA A 580 14.15 19.77 -16.62
CA ALA A 580 14.41 21.15 -17.04
C ALA A 580 13.66 21.56 -18.31
N ALA A 581 13.29 22.84 -18.39
CA ALA A 581 12.71 23.48 -19.58
C ALA A 581 13.48 24.76 -19.94
N GLN A 582 13.53 25.09 -21.24
CA GLN A 582 14.06 26.37 -21.73
C GLN A 582 12.94 27.39 -21.87
N VAL A 583 12.88 28.35 -20.97
CA VAL A 583 11.92 29.46 -21.03
C VAL A 583 12.43 30.59 -21.94
N THR A 584 11.53 31.49 -22.33
CA THR A 584 11.90 32.71 -23.04
C THR A 584 11.84 33.90 -22.10
N LYS A 585 12.97 34.59 -21.92
CA LYS A 585 13.06 35.85 -21.16
C LYS A 585 12.15 36.92 -21.78
N ASP A 586 11.53 37.74 -20.94
CA ASP A 586 10.65 38.85 -21.32
C ASP A 586 9.40 38.40 -22.11
N ALA A 587 9.04 37.10 -22.04
CA ALA A 587 7.84 36.53 -22.65
C ALA A 587 7.07 35.68 -21.63
N TRP A 588 5.78 35.47 -21.87
CA TRP A 588 4.93 34.60 -21.05
C TRP A 588 5.26 33.13 -21.28
N ASN A 589 5.53 32.39 -20.19
CA ASN A 589 5.86 30.97 -20.18
C ASN A 589 4.94 30.25 -19.22
N HIS A 590 4.14 29.31 -19.73
CA HIS A 590 3.31 28.43 -18.92
C HIS A 590 4.08 27.16 -18.59
N LEU A 591 4.49 27.02 -17.34
CA LEU A 591 5.18 25.86 -16.83
C LEU A 591 4.21 24.96 -16.08
N THR A 592 4.29 23.66 -16.33
CA THR A 592 3.59 22.66 -15.52
C THR A 592 4.57 21.56 -15.18
N ALA A 593 4.63 21.17 -13.91
CA ALA A 593 5.42 20.04 -13.45
C ALA A 593 4.52 19.01 -12.79
N THR A 594 4.74 17.72 -13.09
CA THR A 594 3.92 16.62 -12.57
C THR A 594 4.80 15.58 -11.92
N PHE A 595 4.40 15.06 -10.76
CA PHE A 595 4.99 13.87 -10.14
C PHE A 595 3.92 12.79 -10.01
N ASP A 596 4.12 11.63 -10.64
CA ASP A 596 3.14 10.54 -10.71
C ASP A 596 3.48 9.36 -9.79
N GLY A 597 4.40 9.51 -8.83
CA GLY A 597 4.91 8.43 -7.99
C GLY A 597 6.08 7.63 -8.60
N SER A 598 6.33 7.79 -9.91
CA SER A 598 7.37 7.06 -10.65
C SER A 598 8.30 7.97 -11.48
N SER A 599 7.81 9.16 -11.84
CA SER A 599 8.56 10.13 -12.64
C SER A 599 8.13 11.56 -12.33
N VAL A 600 9.08 12.48 -12.44
CA VAL A 600 8.86 13.93 -12.43
C VAL A 600 9.02 14.44 -13.86
N LYS A 601 8.03 15.16 -14.36
CA LYS A 601 7.99 15.72 -15.72
C LYS A 601 7.86 17.23 -15.64
N ILE A 602 8.39 17.95 -16.64
CA ILE A 602 8.15 19.38 -16.82
C ILE A 602 7.68 19.63 -18.26
N TYR A 603 6.65 20.45 -18.37
CA TYR A 603 6.01 20.88 -19.61
C TYR A 603 6.16 22.40 -19.74
N LEU A 604 6.24 22.88 -20.98
CA LEU A 604 6.25 24.29 -21.32
C LEU A 604 5.20 24.53 -22.40
N ASN A 605 4.26 25.44 -22.14
CA ASN A 605 3.18 25.83 -23.04
C ASN A 605 2.41 24.61 -23.57
N GLY A 606 2.04 23.69 -22.68
CA GLY A 606 1.31 22.46 -23.01
C GLY A 606 2.16 21.29 -23.52
N GLU A 607 3.46 21.48 -23.79
CA GLU A 607 4.31 20.47 -24.44
C GLU A 607 5.39 19.92 -23.48
N LEU A 608 5.57 18.59 -23.44
CA LEU A 608 6.54 17.92 -22.58
C LEU A 608 7.99 18.29 -22.97
N GLN A 609 8.78 18.75 -22.01
CA GLN A 609 10.18 19.16 -22.24
C GLN A 609 11.19 18.14 -21.70
N ASP A 610 10.96 17.61 -20.50
CA ASP A 610 11.89 16.66 -19.86
C ASP A 610 11.15 15.72 -18.89
N THR A 611 11.70 14.54 -18.68
CA THR A 611 11.22 13.51 -17.75
C THR A 611 12.41 12.92 -17.00
N LYS A 612 12.25 12.76 -15.68
CA LYS A 612 13.24 12.12 -14.82
C LYS A 612 12.56 11.08 -13.93
N SER A 613 13.10 9.88 -13.87
CA SER A 613 12.60 8.83 -12.97
C SER A 613 12.78 9.23 -11.51
N ALA A 614 11.79 8.93 -10.68
CA ALA A 614 11.80 9.24 -9.26
C ALA A 614 10.90 8.24 -8.52
N SER A 615 11.32 7.71 -7.38
CA SER A 615 10.51 6.77 -6.59
C SER A 615 10.54 7.12 -5.11
N GLY A 616 9.48 6.76 -4.40
CA GLY A 616 9.22 7.20 -3.02
C GLY A 616 8.40 8.49 -2.98
N SER A 617 8.21 9.05 -1.80
CA SER A 617 7.31 10.20 -1.59
C SER A 617 8.06 11.53 -1.54
N ILE A 618 7.35 12.64 -1.78
CA ILE A 618 7.86 14.00 -1.55
C ILE A 618 8.11 14.21 -0.06
N THR A 619 9.26 14.77 0.28
CA THR A 619 9.58 15.17 1.66
C THR A 619 8.81 16.45 2.01
N VAL A 620 7.90 16.38 3.00
CA VAL A 620 7.09 17.53 3.45
C VAL A 620 7.98 18.72 3.87
N PRO A 621 7.77 19.94 3.33
CA PRO A 621 8.55 21.12 3.65
C PRO A 621 8.05 21.85 4.91
N PRO A 622 8.69 22.96 5.35
CA PRO A 622 8.29 23.77 6.51
C PRO A 622 6.90 24.45 6.43
N LEU A 623 6.02 24.01 5.52
CA LEU A 623 4.66 24.50 5.29
C LEU A 623 4.53 25.96 4.83
N TYR A 624 5.56 26.50 4.19
CA TYR A 624 5.56 27.84 3.62
C TYR A 624 5.83 27.77 2.12
N LEU A 625 4.85 28.13 1.30
CA LEU A 625 5.01 28.20 -0.15
C LEU A 625 5.09 29.65 -0.59
N PHE A 626 6.08 29.99 -1.42
CA PHE A 626 6.26 31.34 -1.94
C PHE A 626 5.89 31.43 -3.41
N LEU A 627 5.30 32.57 -3.79
CA LEU A 627 5.41 33.16 -5.11
C LEU A 627 6.41 34.31 -5.07
N GLY A 628 7.22 34.44 -6.11
CA GLY A 628 8.29 35.45 -6.19
C GLY A 628 9.55 35.12 -5.39
N GLY A 629 9.65 33.91 -4.82
CA GLY A 629 10.86 33.44 -4.14
C GLY A 629 10.74 32.02 -3.59
N ASP A 630 11.60 31.72 -2.62
CA ASP A 630 11.61 30.48 -1.85
C ASP A 630 11.61 30.76 -0.34
N THR A 631 11.43 29.71 0.47
CA THR A 631 11.40 29.79 1.93
C THR A 631 12.71 29.33 2.54
N THR A 632 13.19 30.06 3.54
CA THR A 632 14.13 29.53 4.55
C THR A 632 13.41 28.60 5.53
N SER A 633 14.16 27.86 6.36
CA SER A 633 13.58 27.00 7.42
C SER A 633 12.77 27.77 8.47
N GLY A 634 13.00 29.09 8.59
CA GLY A 634 12.27 29.99 9.49
C GLY A 634 11.01 30.61 8.86
N GLY A 635 10.76 30.37 7.58
CA GLY A 635 9.63 30.95 6.85
C GLY A 635 9.87 32.37 6.31
N ASP A 636 11.13 32.81 6.25
CA ASP A 636 11.53 34.08 5.60
C ASP A 636 11.89 33.85 4.12
N LEU A 637 11.72 34.90 3.30
CA LEU A 637 12.00 34.92 1.86
C LEU A 637 13.50 34.72 1.55
N GLU A 638 13.80 33.86 0.59
CA GLU A 638 15.11 33.76 -0.09
C GLU A 638 14.94 33.54 -1.60
N TYR A 639 16.03 33.67 -2.38
CA TYR A 639 16.01 33.50 -3.84
C TYR A 639 14.94 34.31 -4.59
N ALA A 640 14.70 35.55 -4.17
CA ALA A 640 13.69 36.43 -4.76
C ALA A 640 13.81 36.54 -6.29
N ALA A 641 12.67 36.42 -6.98
CA ALA A 641 12.58 36.37 -8.44
C ALA A 641 12.14 37.69 -9.04
N ASN A 642 12.88 38.17 -10.04
CA ASN A 642 12.48 39.31 -10.85
C ASN A 642 11.61 38.83 -12.01
N CYS A 643 10.29 38.86 -11.82
CA CYS A 643 9.33 38.27 -12.74
C CYS A 643 7.93 38.89 -12.61
N GLU A 644 7.08 38.62 -13.59
CA GLU A 644 5.64 38.85 -13.50
C GLU A 644 4.93 37.49 -13.46
N ILE A 645 3.96 37.30 -12.56
CA ILE A 645 3.19 36.06 -12.42
C ILE A 645 1.71 36.37 -12.70
N ALA A 646 1.08 35.60 -13.59
CA ALA A 646 -0.34 35.71 -13.90
C ALA A 646 -1.18 34.76 -13.04
N LEU A 647 -0.73 33.51 -12.91
CA LEU A 647 -1.33 32.50 -12.04
C LEU A 647 -0.29 31.51 -11.54
N ALA A 648 -0.60 30.87 -10.41
CA ALA A 648 0.16 29.77 -9.84
C ALA A 648 -0.78 28.81 -9.12
N ARG A 649 -0.65 27.51 -9.40
CA ARG A 649 -1.57 26.49 -8.86
C ARG A 649 -0.84 25.23 -8.42
N VAL A 650 -1.42 24.54 -7.44
CA VAL A 650 -0.96 23.24 -6.94
C VAL A 650 -2.17 22.32 -6.86
N TYR A 651 -2.01 21.12 -7.40
CA TYR A 651 -3.04 20.08 -7.47
C TYR A 651 -2.56 18.82 -6.78
N THR A 652 -3.45 18.11 -6.08
CA THR A 652 -3.23 16.69 -5.77
C THR A 652 -3.20 15.89 -7.06
N GLY A 653 -2.36 14.84 -7.14
CA GLY A 653 -2.28 13.99 -8.33
C GLY A 653 -1.56 14.62 -9.54
N ALA A 654 -1.29 13.78 -10.55
CA ALA A 654 -0.49 14.14 -11.72
C ALA A 654 -1.36 14.31 -12.97
N MET A 655 -1.39 15.51 -13.56
CA MET A 655 -2.00 15.74 -14.87
C MET A 655 -1.32 14.89 -15.96
N ASN A 656 -2.11 14.37 -16.89
CA ASN A 656 -1.57 13.79 -18.13
C ASN A 656 -1.29 14.90 -19.17
N ALA A 657 -0.68 14.55 -20.30
CA ALA A 657 -0.31 15.54 -21.32
C ALA A 657 -1.51 16.28 -21.94
N GLU A 658 -2.69 15.65 -22.04
CA GLU A 658 -3.91 16.30 -22.53
C GLU A 658 -4.43 17.32 -21.52
N ASP A 659 -4.41 16.99 -20.23
CA ASP A 659 -4.83 17.89 -19.16
C ASP A 659 -3.89 19.07 -19.01
N VAL A 660 -2.57 18.85 -19.11
CA VAL A 660 -1.58 19.95 -19.15
C VAL A 660 -1.85 20.89 -20.32
N LYS A 661 -2.21 20.34 -21.49
CA LYS A 661 -2.56 21.16 -22.65
C LYS A 661 -3.84 21.96 -22.42
N LYS A 662 -4.87 21.36 -21.81
CA LYS A 662 -6.10 22.07 -21.44
C LYS A 662 -5.84 23.18 -20.42
N ALA A 663 -5.00 22.93 -19.42
CA ALA A 663 -4.59 23.93 -18.43
C ALA A 663 -3.89 25.12 -19.12
N TYR A 664 -2.99 24.84 -20.07
CA TYR A 664 -2.35 25.89 -20.89
C TYR A 664 -3.37 26.68 -21.73
N GLU A 665 -4.28 26.00 -22.42
CA GLU A 665 -5.33 26.63 -23.22
C GLU A 665 -6.26 27.50 -22.37
N ALA A 666 -6.58 27.09 -21.14
CA ALA A 666 -7.36 27.87 -20.19
C ALA A 666 -6.59 29.08 -19.65
N ALA A 667 -5.32 28.89 -19.27
CA ALA A 667 -4.46 29.96 -18.76
C ALA A 667 -4.22 31.09 -19.78
N THR A 668 -4.30 30.77 -21.07
CA THR A 668 -4.04 31.71 -22.17
C THR A 668 -5.29 32.43 -22.70
N GLN A 669 -6.50 32.13 -22.20
CA GLN A 669 -7.69 32.87 -22.61
C GLN A 669 -7.70 34.30 -22.01
N PRO A 670 -8.04 35.34 -22.80
CA PRO A 670 -8.29 36.68 -22.26
C PRO A 670 -9.53 36.67 -21.36
N ALA A 671 -9.55 37.51 -20.33
CA ALA A 671 -10.75 37.72 -19.54
C ALA A 671 -11.84 38.38 -20.40
N VAL A 672 -12.91 37.65 -20.72
CA VAL A 672 -14.09 38.20 -21.39
C VAL A 672 -15.12 38.47 -20.29
N ASP A 673 -15.50 39.72 -20.08
CA ASP A 673 -16.69 40.04 -19.29
C ASP A 673 -17.89 39.30 -19.94
N PRO A 674 -18.83 38.74 -19.16
CA PRO A 674 -19.98 38.06 -19.73
C PRO A 674 -20.76 39.06 -20.60
N GLU A 675 -20.96 38.71 -21.88
CA GLU A 675 -21.72 39.55 -22.81
C GLU A 675 -23.18 39.70 -22.35
N GLU A 676 -23.79 40.84 -22.69
CA GLU A 676 -25.19 41.16 -22.39
C GLU A 676 -26.13 40.00 -22.81
N GLY A 677 -26.86 39.43 -21.85
CA GLY A 677 -27.86 38.38 -22.09
C GLY A 677 -27.38 36.92 -22.01
N GLN A 678 -26.20 36.61 -21.46
CA GLN A 678 -25.75 35.22 -21.25
C GLN A 678 -26.10 34.61 -19.87
N VAL A 679 -26.46 35.44 -18.88
CA VAL A 679 -26.95 34.96 -17.57
C VAL A 679 -28.44 35.22 -17.47
N SER A 680 -29.18 34.20 -17.08
CA SER A 680 -30.63 34.28 -16.87
C SER A 680 -30.97 34.06 -15.41
N VAL A 681 -31.98 34.77 -14.93
CA VAL A 681 -32.41 34.81 -13.53
C VAL A 681 -33.87 34.36 -13.43
N SER A 682 -34.15 33.48 -12.47
CA SER A 682 -35.51 33.08 -12.12
C SER A 682 -35.74 33.17 -10.62
N VAL A 683 -36.89 33.70 -10.20
CA VAL A 683 -37.39 33.54 -8.83
C VAL A 683 -38.30 32.32 -8.75
N GLU A 684 -38.11 31.50 -7.73
CA GLU A 684 -38.95 30.36 -7.39
C GLU A 684 -39.51 30.52 -5.97
N GLY A 685 -40.67 29.91 -5.73
CA GLY A 685 -41.34 29.93 -4.44
C GLY A 685 -42.57 29.03 -4.42
N PRO A 686 -43.13 28.77 -3.23
CA PRO A 686 -44.27 27.88 -3.06
C PRO A 686 -45.52 28.44 -3.73
N GLN A 687 -46.36 27.58 -4.30
CA GLN A 687 -47.65 28.00 -4.85
C GLN A 687 -48.68 28.34 -3.76
N ARG A 688 -48.56 27.74 -2.57
CA ARG A 688 -49.51 27.86 -1.45
C ARG A 688 -48.77 27.76 -0.11
N VAL A 689 -49.11 28.61 0.85
CA VAL A 689 -48.54 28.61 2.21
C VAL A 689 -49.58 28.92 3.28
N GLY A 690 -49.33 28.47 4.51
CA GLY A 690 -50.18 28.76 5.67
C GLY A 690 -50.10 30.20 6.17
N GLN A 691 -50.89 30.50 7.19
CA GLN A 691 -50.82 31.75 7.93
C GLN A 691 -49.72 31.68 9.01
N ASN A 692 -49.10 32.80 9.34
CA ASN A 692 -48.08 32.87 10.41
C ASN A 692 -46.82 31.99 10.16
N VAL A 693 -46.52 31.66 8.91
CA VAL A 693 -45.37 30.81 8.52
C VAL A 693 -44.31 31.63 7.78
N ARG A 694 -43.11 31.08 7.64
CA ARG A 694 -42.05 31.63 6.78
C ARG A 694 -42.10 30.91 5.44
N ALA A 695 -42.50 31.60 4.39
CA ALA A 695 -42.46 31.10 3.02
C ALA A 695 -41.06 31.32 2.44
N HIS A 696 -40.42 30.26 1.95
CA HIS A 696 -39.08 30.29 1.34
C HIS A 696 -39.19 30.57 -0.16
N TYR A 697 -38.29 31.41 -0.66
CA TYR A 697 -38.09 31.73 -2.07
C TYR A 697 -36.60 31.66 -2.39
N SER A 698 -36.28 31.29 -3.61
CA SER A 698 -34.92 31.24 -4.13
C SER A 698 -34.81 32.04 -5.43
N LEU A 699 -33.67 32.69 -5.63
CA LEU A 699 -33.31 33.34 -6.89
C LEU A 699 -32.17 32.54 -7.51
N ASN A 700 -32.46 31.88 -8.62
CA ASN A 700 -31.55 30.96 -9.31
C ASN A 700 -30.95 31.65 -10.53
N LEU A 701 -29.67 31.38 -10.78
CA LEU A 701 -28.97 31.81 -11.98
C LEU A 701 -28.79 30.63 -12.92
N THR A 702 -28.84 30.89 -14.23
CA THR A 702 -28.41 29.94 -15.26
C THR A 702 -27.56 30.63 -16.32
N GLY A 703 -26.68 29.89 -16.99
CA GLY A 703 -25.77 30.44 -18.00
C GLY A 703 -24.36 30.69 -17.47
N ASP A 704 -23.60 31.59 -18.11
CA ASP A 704 -22.18 31.82 -17.77
C ASP A 704 -22.02 32.73 -16.54
N THR A 705 -21.92 32.11 -15.36
CA THR A 705 -21.75 32.80 -14.08
C THR A 705 -20.29 32.91 -13.63
N GLN A 706 -19.31 32.41 -14.41
CA GLN A 706 -17.91 32.28 -13.97
C GLN A 706 -17.19 33.62 -13.79
N ASN A 707 -17.67 34.67 -14.48
CA ASN A 707 -17.08 36.02 -14.46
C ASN A 707 -17.96 37.05 -13.72
N LEU A 708 -18.94 36.60 -12.95
CA LEU A 708 -19.80 37.46 -12.15
C LEU A 708 -19.01 37.99 -10.94
N LYS A 709 -18.94 39.31 -10.76
CA LYS A 709 -18.26 39.98 -9.64
C LYS A 709 -19.24 40.64 -8.69
N THR A 710 -20.21 41.35 -9.25
CA THR A 710 -21.28 42.01 -8.49
C THR A 710 -22.63 41.84 -9.16
N MET A 711 -23.67 41.76 -8.33
CA MET A 711 -25.05 41.68 -8.79
C MET A 711 -25.95 42.59 -7.96
N GLY A 712 -26.53 43.60 -8.61
CA GLY A 712 -27.56 44.46 -8.04
C GLY A 712 -28.95 43.90 -8.33
N LEU A 713 -29.81 43.82 -7.32
CA LEU A 713 -31.17 43.28 -7.41
C LEU A 713 -32.18 44.28 -6.86
N LEU A 714 -33.32 44.40 -7.53
CA LEU A 714 -34.53 45.01 -6.97
C LEU A 714 -35.61 43.93 -6.83
N VAL A 715 -35.97 43.60 -5.58
CA VAL A 715 -36.98 42.59 -5.25
C VAL A 715 -38.16 43.25 -4.54
N THR A 716 -39.35 43.17 -5.11
CA THR A 716 -40.58 43.71 -4.52
C THR A 716 -41.49 42.60 -4.01
N VAL A 717 -41.96 42.75 -2.76
CA VAL A 717 -42.93 41.88 -2.10
C VAL A 717 -44.25 42.65 -1.93
N LYS A 718 -45.36 42.06 -2.37
CA LYS A 718 -46.69 42.67 -2.30
C LYS A 718 -47.75 41.66 -1.87
N GLY A 719 -48.60 42.04 -0.92
CA GLY A 719 -49.80 41.29 -0.57
C GLY A 719 -51.03 41.84 -1.30
N SER A 720 -52.00 40.98 -1.60
CA SER A 720 -53.31 41.39 -2.14
C SER A 720 -54.11 42.25 -1.15
N GLU A 721 -53.78 42.15 0.15
CA GLU A 721 -54.34 42.97 1.22
C GLU A 721 -53.23 43.56 2.11
N GLU A 722 -53.49 44.73 2.68
CA GLU A 722 -52.53 45.43 3.55
C GLU A 722 -52.19 44.57 4.78
N GLY A 723 -50.88 44.40 5.02
CA GLY A 723 -50.35 43.62 6.14
C GLY A 723 -50.57 42.11 6.04
N LEU A 724 -50.65 41.54 4.83
CA LEU A 724 -50.66 40.09 4.59
C LEU A 724 -49.32 39.42 4.94
N PHE A 725 -48.23 40.18 5.00
CA PHE A 725 -46.91 39.75 5.45
C PHE A 725 -46.35 40.74 6.48
N GLU A 726 -45.42 40.28 7.33
CA GLU A 726 -44.91 41.07 8.47
C GLU A 726 -43.37 41.09 8.59
N GLY A 727 -42.64 40.35 7.75
CA GLY A 727 -41.18 40.41 7.74
C GLY A 727 -40.54 39.67 6.57
N GLN A 728 -39.33 40.11 6.20
CA GLN A 728 -38.49 39.55 5.14
C GLN A 728 -37.09 39.30 5.70
N GLN A 729 -36.47 38.20 5.29
CA GLN A 729 -35.09 37.89 5.62
C GLN A 729 -34.39 37.38 4.35
N PHE A 730 -33.25 37.96 4.03
CA PHE A 730 -32.43 37.60 2.89
C PHE A 730 -31.14 36.90 3.34
N THR A 731 -30.69 35.92 2.59
CA THR A 731 -29.45 35.16 2.83
C THR A 731 -28.81 34.89 1.47
N ALA A 732 -27.55 35.26 1.32
CA ALA A 732 -26.83 34.94 0.08
C ALA A 732 -26.62 33.43 -0.01
N GLY A 733 -26.75 32.89 -1.23
CA GLY A 733 -26.42 31.49 -1.49
C GLY A 733 -24.91 31.26 -1.57
N THR A 734 -24.51 29.99 -1.65
CA THR A 734 -23.10 29.58 -1.74
C THR A 734 -22.40 30.27 -2.92
N GLY A 735 -21.26 30.92 -2.68
CA GLY A 735 -20.56 31.75 -3.67
C GLY A 735 -20.94 33.23 -3.70
N PHE A 736 -21.89 33.65 -2.86
CA PHE A 736 -22.39 35.03 -2.82
C PHE A 736 -22.33 35.62 -1.41
N THR A 737 -22.17 36.94 -1.33
CA THR A 737 -22.18 37.72 -0.08
C THR A 737 -23.10 38.93 -0.24
N ILE A 738 -24.05 39.15 0.67
CA ILE A 738 -24.86 40.38 0.69
C ILE A 738 -23.98 41.55 1.17
N LEU A 739 -23.67 42.47 0.26
CA LEU A 739 -22.90 43.69 0.53
C LEU A 739 -23.79 44.84 0.98
N GLU A 740 -25.02 44.89 0.47
CA GLU A 740 -26.00 45.92 0.81
C GLU A 740 -27.43 45.37 0.76
N ASP A 741 -28.27 45.79 1.71
CA ASP A 741 -29.72 45.57 1.73
C ASP A 741 -30.40 46.87 2.20
N ARG A 742 -31.21 47.47 1.31
CA ARG A 742 -32.03 48.64 1.63
C ARG A 742 -33.48 48.40 1.25
N ALA A 743 -34.36 48.42 2.25
CA ALA A 743 -35.80 48.29 2.08
C ALA A 743 -36.52 49.64 2.01
N VAL A 744 -37.50 49.76 1.13
CA VAL A 744 -38.44 50.89 1.06
C VAL A 744 -39.87 50.33 1.06
N THR A 745 -40.71 50.82 1.98
CA THR A 745 -42.15 50.54 1.96
C THR A 745 -42.86 51.57 1.09
N ASN A 746 -43.59 51.11 0.08
CA ASN A 746 -44.33 51.95 -0.86
C ASN A 746 -45.70 52.34 -0.31
N GLU A 747 -46.32 53.37 -0.91
CA GLU A 747 -47.65 53.85 -0.50
C GLU A 747 -48.77 52.79 -0.63
N ASP A 748 -48.57 51.79 -1.49
CA ASP A 748 -49.51 50.68 -1.72
C ASP A 748 -49.29 49.49 -0.76
N GLY A 749 -48.40 49.63 0.22
CA GLY A 749 -48.07 48.60 1.21
C GLY A 749 -47.09 47.53 0.73
N SER A 750 -46.61 47.59 -0.51
CA SER A 750 -45.51 46.73 -0.96
C SER A 750 -44.16 47.15 -0.36
N VAL A 751 -43.22 46.21 -0.25
CA VAL A 751 -41.85 46.47 0.21
C VAL A 751 -40.87 46.09 -0.88
N THR A 752 -40.05 47.06 -1.32
CA THR A 752 -39.00 46.86 -2.32
C THR A 752 -37.63 46.86 -1.64
N HIS A 753 -36.86 45.80 -1.85
CA HIS A 753 -35.47 45.69 -1.41
C HIS A 753 -34.53 45.96 -2.58
N GLY A 754 -33.61 46.90 -2.39
CA GLY A 754 -32.41 47.06 -3.22
C GLY A 754 -31.26 46.30 -2.57
N LEU A 755 -30.82 45.22 -3.21
CA LEU A 755 -29.74 44.35 -2.74
C LEU A 755 -28.52 44.49 -3.64
N VAL A 756 -27.32 44.40 -3.06
CA VAL A 756 -26.07 44.23 -3.80
C VAL A 756 -25.38 42.99 -3.29
N LEU A 757 -25.11 42.04 -4.18
CA LEU A 757 -24.38 40.81 -3.91
C LEU A 757 -22.97 40.92 -4.49
N GLY A 758 -21.97 40.55 -3.71
CA GLY A 758 -20.62 40.26 -4.19
C GLY A 758 -20.49 38.77 -4.48
N CYS A 759 -19.91 38.43 -5.61
CA CYS A 759 -19.79 37.06 -6.10
C CYS A 759 -18.32 36.61 -5.94
N GLY A 760 -18.09 35.42 -5.39
CA GLY A 760 -16.75 34.93 -5.07
C GLY A 760 -16.07 35.63 -3.88
N LEU A 761 -16.84 36.33 -3.05
CA LEU A 761 -16.37 36.95 -1.80
C LEU A 761 -16.66 36.08 -0.56
N SER A 762 -17.24 34.89 -0.75
CA SER A 762 -17.49 33.89 0.28
C SER A 762 -16.43 32.80 0.23
N ASP A 763 -16.20 32.13 1.37
CA ASP A 763 -15.20 31.04 1.51
C ASP A 763 -15.52 29.78 0.65
N GLU A 764 -16.71 29.73 0.05
CA GLU A 764 -17.17 28.66 -0.85
C GLU A 764 -17.46 29.25 -2.24
N THR A 765 -17.14 28.52 -3.31
CA THR A 765 -17.38 28.92 -4.71
C THR A 765 -18.79 28.53 -5.17
N ALA A 766 -19.40 29.34 -6.04
CA ALA A 766 -20.69 29.02 -6.65
C ALA A 766 -20.53 27.87 -7.67
N GLY A 767 -21.34 26.82 -7.57
CA GLY A 767 -21.40 25.74 -8.57
C GLY A 767 -22.11 26.14 -9.86
N GLU A 768 -22.28 25.20 -10.81
CA GLU A 768 -23.06 25.45 -12.03
C GLU A 768 -24.53 25.75 -11.72
N ASN A 769 -25.07 26.83 -12.32
CA ASN A 769 -26.44 27.33 -12.12
C ASN A 769 -26.80 27.58 -10.64
N PRO A 770 -26.08 28.46 -9.94
CA PRO A 770 -26.19 28.59 -8.50
C PRO A 770 -27.49 29.31 -8.07
N THR A 771 -27.95 29.00 -6.86
CA THR A 771 -28.90 29.87 -6.14
C THR A 771 -28.12 31.05 -5.57
N ALA A 772 -28.41 32.26 -6.05
CA ALA A 772 -27.70 33.46 -5.62
C ALA A 772 -28.26 34.05 -4.31
N LEU A 773 -29.56 33.86 -4.07
CA LEU A 773 -30.25 34.46 -2.93
C LEU A 773 -31.38 33.56 -2.46
N ASP A 774 -31.35 33.19 -1.20
CA ASP A 774 -32.47 32.61 -0.48
C ASP A 774 -33.14 33.67 0.38
N PHE A 775 -34.47 33.72 0.36
CA PHE A 775 -35.19 34.66 1.21
C PHE A 775 -36.52 34.13 1.70
N TYR A 776 -36.91 34.64 2.87
CA TYR A 776 -38.06 34.18 3.61
C TYR A 776 -39.01 35.33 3.84
N ILE A 777 -40.29 35.13 3.49
CA ILE A 777 -41.36 36.09 3.76
C ILE A 777 -42.30 35.51 4.81
N ARG A 778 -42.49 36.24 5.91
CA ARG A 778 -43.38 35.83 6.99
C ARG A 778 -44.81 36.27 6.72
N THR A 779 -45.73 35.33 6.55
CA THR A 779 -47.16 35.64 6.38
C THR A 779 -47.78 36.02 7.72
N ALA A 780 -48.73 36.95 7.70
CA ALA A 780 -49.42 37.41 8.91
C ALA A 780 -50.42 36.36 9.41
N ALA A 781 -50.58 36.27 10.73
CA ALA A 781 -51.61 35.42 11.33
C ALA A 781 -53.03 35.91 10.97
N GLY A 782 -53.95 34.98 10.68
CA GLY A 782 -55.37 35.28 10.51
C GLY A 782 -55.74 35.99 9.20
N LYS A 783 -54.83 36.08 8.23
CA LYS A 783 -55.08 36.68 6.92
C LYS A 783 -54.89 35.68 5.79
N THR A 784 -55.71 35.79 4.76
CA THR A 784 -55.62 35.02 3.52
C THR A 784 -55.57 35.98 2.33
N GLY A 785 -54.92 35.59 1.25
CA GLY A 785 -54.76 36.43 0.07
C GLY A 785 -53.58 35.97 -0.79
N ASP A 786 -53.23 36.73 -1.81
CA ASP A 786 -52.11 36.42 -2.69
C ASP A 786 -50.88 37.24 -2.31
N LEU A 787 -49.75 36.56 -2.11
CA LEU A 787 -48.44 37.16 -1.92
C LEU A 787 -47.67 37.07 -3.24
N THR A 788 -47.33 38.22 -3.81
CA THR A 788 -46.56 38.33 -5.04
C THR A 788 -45.13 38.77 -4.71
N VAL A 789 -44.16 38.00 -5.20
CA VAL A 789 -42.74 38.38 -5.23
C VAL A 789 -42.37 38.71 -6.66
N THR A 790 -41.69 39.83 -6.88
CA THR A 790 -41.28 40.30 -8.21
C THR A 790 -39.80 40.66 -8.20
N ILE A 791 -39.06 40.21 -9.22
CA ILE A 791 -37.74 40.73 -9.55
C ILE A 791 -37.96 41.88 -10.54
N ASP A 792 -37.81 43.12 -10.06
CA ASP A 792 -38.03 44.32 -10.88
C ASP A 792 -36.84 44.63 -11.77
N ARG A 793 -35.63 44.29 -11.33
CA ARG A 793 -34.38 44.57 -12.05
C ARG A 793 -33.24 43.68 -11.54
N VAL A 794 -32.38 43.25 -12.47
CA VAL A 794 -31.09 42.64 -12.18
C VAL A 794 -30.02 43.33 -13.01
N ASP A 795 -29.04 43.94 -12.34
CA ASP A 795 -27.83 44.48 -12.95
C ASP A 795 -26.65 43.61 -12.52
N MET A 796 -25.82 43.20 -13.47
CA MET A 796 -24.63 42.37 -13.25
C MET A 796 -23.40 43.14 -13.70
N ASN A 797 -22.33 43.07 -12.90
CA ASN A 797 -21.08 43.80 -13.15
C ASN A 797 -21.34 45.31 -13.46
N GLU A 798 -20.35 46.06 -13.94
CA GLU A 798 -20.56 47.48 -14.27
C GLU A 798 -21.42 47.65 -15.56
N GLY A 799 -22.75 47.50 -15.43
CA GLY A 799 -23.72 47.92 -16.44
C GLY A 799 -24.28 46.84 -17.37
N VAL A 800 -24.09 45.54 -17.09
CA VAL A 800 -24.71 44.45 -17.84
C VAL A 800 -26.08 44.12 -17.26
N THR A 801 -27.11 43.89 -18.08
CA THR A 801 -28.44 43.45 -17.61
C THR A 801 -28.61 41.96 -17.88
N ALA A 802 -29.08 41.21 -16.87
CA ALA A 802 -29.39 39.79 -17.02
C ALA A 802 -30.72 39.57 -17.73
N ASN A 803 -30.90 38.39 -18.35
CA ASN A 803 -32.25 37.97 -18.76
C ASN A 803 -33.06 37.59 -17.51
N ILE A 804 -34.33 37.95 -17.46
CA ILE A 804 -35.23 37.53 -16.38
C ILE A 804 -36.23 36.54 -16.97
N ASP A 805 -36.01 35.25 -16.72
CA ASP A 805 -36.86 34.18 -17.25
C ASP A 805 -38.17 34.08 -16.47
N THR A 806 -38.08 34.19 -15.15
CA THR A 806 -39.26 34.26 -14.27
C THR A 806 -39.18 35.50 -13.41
N ALA A 807 -39.95 36.52 -13.79
CA ALA A 807 -39.94 37.82 -13.13
C ALA A 807 -40.81 37.89 -11.88
N SER A 808 -41.76 36.97 -11.69
CA SER A 808 -42.67 37.00 -10.55
C SER A 808 -43.22 35.63 -10.18
N VAL A 809 -43.40 35.42 -8.87
CA VAL A 809 -44.06 34.26 -8.27
C VAL A 809 -45.26 34.75 -7.46
N ASN A 810 -46.40 34.09 -7.63
CA ASN A 810 -47.61 34.30 -6.83
C ASN A 810 -47.82 33.11 -5.89
N THR A 811 -47.98 33.41 -4.62
CA THR A 811 -48.12 32.44 -3.53
C THR A 811 -49.45 32.69 -2.82
N ALA A 812 -50.36 31.72 -2.84
CA ALA A 812 -51.61 31.83 -2.12
C ALA A 812 -51.39 31.62 -0.60
N VAL A 813 -51.64 32.65 0.20
CA VAL A 813 -51.69 32.56 1.67
C VAL A 813 -53.08 32.09 2.06
N VAL A 814 -53.14 30.90 2.64
CA VAL A 814 -54.39 30.19 2.95
C VAL A 814 -54.44 29.78 4.40
N ASN A 815 -55.61 29.33 4.84
CA ASN A 815 -55.65 28.36 5.93
C ASN A 815 -55.24 26.99 5.35
N THR A 816 -54.12 26.42 5.79
CA THR A 816 -53.62 25.12 5.30
C THR A 816 -54.50 23.95 5.72
N PHE A 817 -55.27 24.11 6.79
CA PHE A 817 -56.21 23.09 7.27
C PHE A 817 -57.57 23.13 6.54
N ASP A 818 -57.81 24.16 5.74
CA ASP A 818 -58.94 24.24 4.79
C ASP A 818 -58.49 23.62 3.46
N VAL A 819 -58.54 22.29 3.42
CA VAL A 819 -58.04 21.46 2.30
C VAL A 819 -59.00 21.53 1.12
N ASN A 820 -60.31 21.66 1.39
CA ASN A 820 -61.33 21.75 0.34
C ASN A 820 -61.51 23.18 -0.21
N ALA A 821 -60.87 24.18 0.42
CA ALA A 821 -60.89 25.60 0.06
C ALA A 821 -62.30 26.24 0.10
N ASP A 822 -63.16 25.78 1.02
CA ASP A 822 -64.51 26.31 1.20
C ASP A 822 -64.60 27.51 2.18
N GLY A 823 -63.48 27.84 2.82
CA GLY A 823 -63.35 28.94 3.77
C GLY A 823 -63.55 28.55 5.23
N ALA A 824 -63.77 27.27 5.56
CA ALA A 824 -63.94 26.78 6.93
C ALA A 824 -63.23 25.43 7.16
N VAL A 825 -62.50 25.31 8.28
CA VAL A 825 -61.93 24.01 8.68
C VAL A 825 -63.02 23.16 9.33
N THR A 826 -63.47 22.14 8.62
CA THR A 826 -64.54 21.22 9.01
C THR A 826 -64.11 19.75 8.87
N ILE A 827 -65.02 18.82 9.19
CA ILE A 827 -64.79 17.39 8.94
C ILE A 827 -64.66 17.06 7.45
N ASP A 828 -65.14 17.94 6.56
CA ASP A 828 -65.05 17.76 5.11
C ASP A 828 -63.61 17.93 4.62
N ASP A 829 -62.77 18.70 5.33
CA ASP A 829 -61.33 18.82 5.05
C ASP A 829 -60.56 17.56 5.41
N VAL A 830 -60.87 16.94 6.55
CA VAL A 830 -60.32 15.63 6.94
C VAL A 830 -60.72 14.57 5.92
N THR A 831 -61.96 14.62 5.44
CA THR A 831 -62.48 13.70 4.42
C THR A 831 -61.80 13.91 3.07
N MET A 832 -61.55 15.17 2.69
CA MET A 832 -60.80 15.53 1.48
C MET A 832 -59.35 15.03 1.57
N ALA A 833 -58.66 15.27 2.68
CA ALA A 833 -57.29 14.80 2.88
C ALA A 833 -57.18 13.27 2.88
N GLN A 834 -58.14 12.57 3.48
CA GLN A 834 -58.22 11.11 3.43
C GLN A 834 -58.30 10.56 2.00
N SER A 835 -58.94 11.27 1.07
CA SER A 835 -59.03 10.84 -0.33
C SER A 835 -57.67 10.80 -1.04
N PHE A 836 -56.67 11.51 -0.51
CA PHE A 836 -55.31 11.58 -1.01
C PHE A 836 -54.31 10.74 -0.18
N TYR A 837 -54.77 9.94 0.78
CA TYR A 837 -53.90 9.15 1.67
C TYR A 837 -52.91 8.26 0.90
N ARG A 838 -51.61 8.39 1.21
CA ARG A 838 -50.44 7.79 0.54
C ARG A 838 -50.05 8.39 -0.81
N ALA A 839 -50.67 9.49 -1.23
CA ALA A 839 -50.10 10.28 -2.32
C ALA A 839 -48.76 10.86 -1.87
N ALA A 840 -47.75 10.76 -2.73
CA ALA A 840 -46.40 11.21 -2.45
C ALA A 840 -45.88 12.04 -3.63
N GLU A 841 -44.91 12.91 -3.34
CA GLU A 841 -44.26 13.75 -4.32
C GLU A 841 -43.69 12.94 -5.50
N GLY A 842 -43.94 13.42 -6.72
CA GLY A 842 -43.60 12.74 -7.98
C GLY A 842 -44.60 11.67 -8.46
N GLY A 843 -45.65 11.37 -7.68
CA GLY A 843 -46.73 10.47 -8.11
C GLY A 843 -47.73 11.11 -9.10
N GLU A 844 -48.42 10.29 -9.90
CA GLU A 844 -49.35 10.76 -10.96
C GLU A 844 -50.46 11.72 -10.46
N ASN A 845 -50.86 11.61 -9.19
CA ASN A 845 -51.92 12.43 -8.59
C ASN A 845 -51.39 13.50 -7.62
N TRP A 846 -50.07 13.70 -7.54
CA TRP A 846 -49.46 14.60 -6.56
C TRP A 846 -49.94 16.04 -6.69
N GLU A 847 -50.12 16.54 -7.91
CA GLU A 847 -50.54 17.91 -8.16
C GLU A 847 -51.91 18.26 -7.55
N GLU A 848 -52.82 17.29 -7.46
CA GLU A 848 -54.11 17.46 -6.79
C GLU A 848 -54.04 17.16 -5.29
N ALA A 849 -53.17 16.22 -4.90
CA ALA A 849 -53.01 15.74 -3.53
C ALA A 849 -52.21 16.68 -2.63
N LYS A 850 -51.26 17.46 -3.16
CA LYS A 850 -50.34 18.30 -2.39
C LYS A 850 -51.00 19.35 -1.49
N LYS A 851 -52.28 19.64 -1.71
CA LYS A 851 -53.09 20.50 -0.82
C LYS A 851 -53.45 19.85 0.53
N ALA A 852 -53.31 18.52 0.62
CA ALA A 852 -53.62 17.72 1.80
C ALA A 852 -52.37 17.32 2.60
N ASP A 853 -51.16 17.61 2.08
CA ASP A 853 -49.90 17.53 2.82
C ASP A 853 -49.74 18.85 3.58
N VAL A 854 -50.31 18.90 4.78
CA VAL A 854 -50.36 20.14 5.58
C VAL A 854 -49.10 20.35 6.42
N ASN A 855 -48.31 19.28 6.60
CA ASN A 855 -47.02 19.32 7.30
C ASN A 855 -45.81 19.48 6.35
N ALA A 856 -46.04 19.39 5.04
CA ALA A 856 -45.06 19.55 3.96
C ALA A 856 -43.90 18.52 3.98
N ASP A 857 -44.18 17.27 4.36
CA ASP A 857 -43.19 16.18 4.36
C ASP A 857 -43.12 15.39 3.03
N GLY A 858 -43.91 15.80 2.04
CA GLY A 858 -43.93 15.23 0.70
C GLY A 858 -44.81 13.97 0.59
N VAL A 859 -45.54 13.61 1.64
CA VAL A 859 -46.47 12.46 1.67
C VAL A 859 -47.74 12.80 2.44
N VAL A 860 -48.91 12.60 1.83
CA VAL A 860 -50.19 12.72 2.57
C VAL A 860 -50.37 11.48 3.45
N ASP A 861 -50.13 11.59 4.75
CA ASP A 861 -50.15 10.47 5.67
C ASP A 861 -51.02 10.70 6.93
N LEU A 862 -50.89 9.83 7.94
CA LEU A 862 -51.70 9.91 9.15
C LEU A 862 -51.45 11.18 9.96
N ARG A 863 -50.26 11.79 9.83
CA ARG A 863 -49.87 13.02 10.52
C ARG A 863 -50.67 14.19 9.98
N ASP A 864 -50.82 14.33 8.66
CA ASP A 864 -51.66 15.37 8.05
C ASP A 864 -53.11 15.29 8.50
N LEU A 865 -53.68 14.07 8.48
CA LEU A 865 -55.05 13.84 8.92
C LEU A 865 -55.24 14.22 10.40
N VAL A 866 -54.24 13.95 11.25
CA VAL A 866 -54.26 14.33 12.67
C VAL A 866 -54.18 15.84 12.85
N GLU A 867 -53.33 16.53 12.08
CA GLU A 867 -53.19 17.98 12.15
C GLU A 867 -54.46 18.71 11.72
N ILE A 868 -55.07 18.30 10.61
CA ILE A 868 -56.36 18.84 10.15
C ILE A 868 -57.46 18.54 11.18
N SER A 869 -57.47 17.34 11.76
CA SER A 869 -58.45 16.96 12.79
C SER A 869 -58.31 17.81 14.06
N ASN A 870 -57.09 18.12 14.48
CA ASN A 870 -56.83 19.00 15.63
C ASN A 870 -57.29 20.43 15.33
N ALA A 871 -56.96 20.96 14.15
CA ALA A 871 -57.41 22.28 13.72
C ALA A 871 -58.94 22.37 13.67
N TYR A 872 -59.62 21.31 13.20
CA TYR A 872 -61.09 21.22 13.25
C TYR A 872 -61.61 21.20 14.70
N LEU A 873 -61.00 20.43 15.61
CA LEU A 873 -61.42 20.38 17.01
C LEU A 873 -61.30 21.76 17.69
N ASP A 874 -60.26 22.53 17.36
CA ASP A 874 -60.06 23.88 17.87
C ASP A 874 -61.15 24.87 17.39
N THR A 875 -61.74 24.65 16.21
CA THR A 875 -62.86 25.51 15.74
C THR A 875 -64.17 25.24 16.48
N ILE A 876 -64.37 24.02 17.01
CA ILE A 876 -65.61 23.63 17.70
C ILE A 876 -65.51 23.59 19.24
N LEU A 877 -64.29 23.62 19.81
CA LEU A 877 -64.03 23.63 21.26
C LEU A 877 -63.03 24.73 21.68
N PRO A 878 -63.35 26.03 21.50
CA PRO A 878 -62.37 27.12 21.67
C PRO A 878 -61.89 27.40 23.12
N ASN A 879 -62.27 26.60 24.14
CA ASN A 879 -61.87 26.80 25.55
C ASN A 879 -61.88 25.48 26.37
N ALA A 880 -61.02 24.51 26.02
CA ALA A 880 -60.72 23.35 26.88
C ALA A 880 -59.36 23.51 27.56
#